data_AF-A5N0U5-F1
#
_entry.id   AF-A5N0U5-F1
#
_cell.length_a   1.000
_cell.length_b   1.000
_cell.length_c   1.000
_cell.angle_alpha   90.00
_cell.angle_beta   90.00
_cell.angle_gamma   90.00
#
_symmetry.space_group_name_H-M   'P 1'
#
loop_
_entity.id
_entity.type
_entity.pdbx_description
1 polymer ?
#
loop_
_entity_poly.entity_id
_entity_poly.type
_entity_poly.pdbx_seq_one_letter_code
_entity_poly.pdbx_strand_id
1 'polypeptide(L)'
;MNIRKIGCLLLAILCLNFGILNQAEAAITPERIGGFTRYDTSVLICKNGWQESSDYAVVVSGQDFQDALCAVPLAKKYNAPILLTSKDKLDNPVQWINLNKELYRLKVKKIFLIGGENSISSDIEHEFIDRGIEITRIDGKDKYDTSFKIAEIVGVENGIVMVNEKNYSDSITISSIAASKGMPLILVPKTIDSDFQKNIENINKYIPKVYVVGDSNLISDDIINKFNNVDRILGKDEYEISVNVLEKFQNDINYDTVYLANEDDLSDGLLGSAMAALTSSPIILIKDRYDSRIQDYLRNKLDLIRKINVLGGQGVISDSTLESILLISKNEIINDSIVNTSMNEGEVNSIGKGIEHSDYNQLDESTKTVQEESKYIISLINNSKIDLSAKISDHEEKALGSMQKDVTIQVAGMNIQTTGWLVIDNTGIREVVKIPDILRPYLPKEVQEKQYIIMDPLAIISNGDNSSSDFRDMANFEDNFQPQFESFLKKYSEGWNSGFDFITYKGLMRMDTEEGPKYAKTYNLKLTDVTFKSILDYTQKNFIQDKDFISFVKQLLITFIDLSKDGNKDLQKKQLENIFAIMSSHPETALSNMKNFMDAVKNVNIIGDNGVDITYNICDGYIVGENGTVDLNTSIGKIISVMNSVSEKGEKITVDNIKSALDLGFNFSVESYNRNKSVEINLPEVTKTNSIDYNEIVKINNNKKK
;
A
#
# COMPACT_ATOMS: atom_id res chain seq x y z
N MET A 1 -31.94 3.36 -34.49
CA MET A 1 -31.28 2.87 -33.27
C MET A 1 -32.21 3.16 -32.09
N ASN A 2 -32.66 2.16 -31.33
CA ASN A 2 -33.63 2.39 -30.24
C ASN A 2 -32.87 3.00 -29.04
N ILE A 3 -33.25 4.19 -28.57
CA ILE A 3 -32.56 4.96 -27.50
C ILE A 3 -32.35 4.15 -26.23
N ARG A 4 -33.25 3.19 -25.92
CA ARG A 4 -33.07 2.22 -24.84
C ARG A 4 -31.81 1.37 -24.99
N LYS A 5 -31.44 0.98 -26.21
CA LYS A 5 -30.27 0.12 -26.48
C LYS A 5 -28.96 0.89 -26.34
N ILE A 6 -28.94 2.17 -26.75
CA ILE A 6 -27.79 3.07 -26.55
C ILE A 6 -27.62 3.39 -25.06
N GLY A 7 -28.74 3.71 -24.38
CA GLY A 7 -28.75 4.01 -22.95
C GLY A 7 -28.34 2.81 -22.08
N CYS A 8 -28.85 1.60 -22.36
CA CYS A 8 -28.45 0.38 -21.64
C CYS A 8 -27.02 -0.07 -21.96
N LEU A 9 -26.52 0.16 -23.18
CA LEU A 9 -25.11 -0.13 -23.53
C LEU A 9 -24.17 0.82 -22.78
N LEU A 10 -24.48 2.12 -22.76
CA LEU A 10 -23.75 3.12 -21.96
C LEU A 10 -23.82 2.79 -20.46
N LEU A 11 -24.99 2.40 -19.93
CA LEU A 11 -25.16 2.00 -18.54
C LEU A 11 -24.38 0.73 -18.18
N ALA A 12 -24.46 -0.31 -19.00
CA ALA A 12 -23.75 -1.57 -18.75
C ALA A 12 -22.24 -1.35 -18.73
N ILE A 13 -21.71 -0.52 -19.65
CA ILE A 13 -20.30 -0.15 -19.73
C ILE A 13 -19.86 0.73 -18.53
N LEU A 14 -20.73 1.65 -18.09
CA LEU A 14 -20.48 2.49 -16.90
C LEU A 14 -20.58 1.68 -15.59
N CYS A 15 -21.49 0.70 -15.52
CA CYS A 15 -21.68 -0.18 -14.35
C CYS A 15 -20.64 -1.32 -14.26
N LEU A 16 -20.09 -1.79 -15.39
CA LEU A 16 -19.02 -2.81 -15.42
C LEU A 16 -17.69 -2.33 -14.78
N ASN A 17 -17.57 -1.04 -14.45
CA ASN A 17 -16.37 -0.44 -13.86
C ASN A 17 -16.49 -0.14 -12.36
N PHE A 18 -17.53 -0.61 -11.66
CA PHE A 18 -17.60 -0.53 -10.19
C PHE A 18 -16.70 -1.55 -9.46
N GLY A 19 -15.89 -2.32 -10.20
CA GLY A 19 -15.04 -3.39 -9.68
C GLY A 19 -13.60 -3.01 -9.32
N ILE A 20 -13.20 -1.73 -9.35
CA ILE A 20 -11.84 -1.32 -8.94
C ILE A 20 -11.92 -0.14 -7.97
N LEU A 21 -12.54 -0.38 -6.82
CA LEU A 21 -12.20 0.30 -5.58
C LEU A 21 -11.49 -0.74 -4.71
N ASN A 22 -10.29 -1.16 -5.12
CA ASN A 22 -9.34 -1.60 -4.11
C ASN A 22 -8.92 -0.31 -3.41
N GLN A 23 -9.43 -0.05 -2.22
CA GLN A 23 -8.74 0.84 -1.29
C GLN A 23 -7.43 0.11 -0.95
N ALA A 24 -6.28 0.71 -1.30
CA ALA A 24 -4.97 0.22 -0.91
C ALA A 24 -4.25 1.23 -0.02
N GLU A 25 -3.41 0.64 0.82
CA GLU A 25 -3.29 1.12 2.18
C GLU A 25 -2.26 2.29 2.26
N ALA A 26 -2.51 3.59 1.90
CA ALA A 26 -1.69 4.84 2.21
C ALA A 26 -0.42 4.59 3.03
N ALA A 27 0.51 3.94 2.35
CA ALA A 27 1.75 3.54 2.97
C ALA A 27 2.47 4.79 3.46
N ILE A 28 2.90 4.78 4.72
CA ILE A 28 3.77 5.82 5.27
C ILE A 28 4.98 5.90 4.35
N THR A 29 5.04 6.96 3.54
CA THR A 29 6.11 7.11 2.54
C THR A 29 7.38 7.50 3.28
N PRO A 30 8.44 6.69 3.21
CA PRO A 30 9.67 7.00 3.93
C PRO A 30 10.38 8.17 3.26
N GLU A 31 10.81 9.15 4.06
CA GLU A 31 11.62 10.26 3.58
C GLU A 31 13.10 9.94 3.76
N ARG A 32 13.86 9.97 2.67
CA ARG A 32 15.30 9.70 2.71
C ARG A 32 16.09 10.97 3.04
N ILE A 33 16.95 10.86 4.04
CA ILE A 33 17.89 11.89 4.47
C ILE A 33 19.31 11.33 4.31
N GLY A 34 19.88 11.47 3.12
CA GLY A 34 21.21 10.93 2.80
C GLY A 34 21.88 11.65 1.65
N GLY A 35 23.17 11.93 1.80
CA GLY A 35 23.99 12.57 0.78
C GLY A 35 24.91 11.57 0.06
N PHE A 36 25.75 12.08 -0.83
CA PHE A 36 26.73 11.24 -1.55
C PHE A 36 27.85 10.74 -0.62
N THR A 37 28.18 11.52 0.40
CA THR A 37 29.15 11.15 1.45
C THR A 37 28.53 11.35 2.84
N ARG A 38 29.09 10.70 3.87
CA ARG A 38 28.70 10.91 5.29
C ARG A 38 28.71 12.38 5.72
N TYR A 39 29.59 13.17 5.13
CA TYR A 39 29.68 14.60 5.41
C TYR A 39 28.48 15.35 4.81
N ASP A 40 28.07 14.99 3.60
CA ASP A 40 26.84 15.51 2.98
C ASP A 40 25.60 15.05 3.76
N THR A 41 25.57 13.79 4.21
CA THR A 41 24.49 13.29 5.08
C THR A 41 24.44 14.08 6.40
N SER A 42 25.58 14.39 7.03
CA SER A 42 25.62 15.21 8.26
C SER A 42 25.01 16.59 8.06
N VAL A 43 25.25 17.22 6.90
CA VAL A 43 24.65 18.50 6.52
C VAL A 43 23.14 18.37 6.29
N LEU A 44 22.69 17.31 5.63
CA LEU A 44 21.26 17.07 5.38
C LEU A 44 20.48 16.77 6.66
N ILE A 45 21.04 15.97 7.56
CA ILE A 45 20.48 15.72 8.89
C ILE A 45 20.40 17.03 9.69
N CYS A 46 21.46 17.83 9.66
CA CYS A 46 21.48 19.16 10.28
C CYS A 46 20.36 20.08 9.75
N LYS A 47 20.13 20.12 8.43
CA LYS A 47 19.04 20.91 7.84
C LYS A 47 17.65 20.43 8.25
N ASN A 48 17.47 19.12 8.38
CA ASN A 48 16.20 18.53 8.78
C ASN A 48 15.89 18.73 10.27
N GLY A 49 16.89 18.57 11.15
CA GLY A 49 16.72 18.72 12.59
C GLY A 49 16.76 20.17 13.09
N TRP A 50 17.50 21.05 12.41
CA TRP A 50 17.75 22.44 12.83
C TRP A 50 17.48 23.42 11.68
N GLN A 51 16.20 23.72 11.45
CA GLN A 51 15.75 24.54 10.32
C GLN A 51 16.07 26.03 10.50
N GLU A 52 15.98 26.56 11.73
CA GLU A 52 16.16 27.99 12.01
C GLU A 52 17.60 28.35 12.41
N SER A 53 17.98 28.06 13.65
CA SER A 53 19.29 28.38 14.21
C SER A 53 19.69 27.43 15.34
N SER A 54 20.98 27.36 15.62
CA SER A 54 21.53 26.67 16.80
C SER A 54 22.72 27.47 17.29
N ASP A 55 22.69 27.88 18.57
CA ASP A 55 23.82 28.59 19.19
C ASP A 55 25.06 27.68 19.34
N TYR A 56 24.84 26.36 19.35
CA TYR A 56 25.87 25.36 19.55
C TYR A 56 25.95 24.41 18.34
N ALA A 57 27.13 23.87 18.07
CA ALA A 57 27.30 22.69 17.22
C ALA A 57 28.31 21.73 17.86
N VAL A 58 28.13 20.44 17.61
CA VAL A 58 29.13 19.42 17.94
C VAL A 58 29.83 19.06 16.64
N VAL A 59 31.16 19.19 16.60
CA VAL A 59 31.97 18.84 15.43
C VAL A 59 32.87 17.67 15.78
N VAL A 60 32.82 16.62 14.97
CA VAL A 60 33.55 15.37 15.18
C VAL A 60 34.26 14.95 13.89
N SER A 61 35.26 14.07 14.02
CA SER A 61 35.96 13.54 12.84
C SER A 61 35.05 12.62 12.03
N GLY A 62 35.00 12.82 10.72
CA GLY A 62 34.34 11.90 9.79
C GLY A 62 35.17 10.65 9.47
N GLN A 63 36.44 10.61 9.91
CA GLN A 63 37.38 9.50 9.71
C GLN A 63 37.43 8.58 10.94
N ASP A 64 37.60 9.16 12.13
CA ASP A 64 37.67 8.45 13.41
C ASP A 64 36.38 8.62 14.21
N PHE A 65 35.33 7.92 13.77
CA PHE A 65 33.97 8.14 14.25
C PHE A 65 33.68 7.60 15.66
N GLN A 66 34.64 6.92 16.27
CA GLN A 66 34.48 6.19 17.53
C GLN A 66 34.31 7.14 18.73
N ASP A 67 34.94 8.32 18.66
CA ASP A 67 34.81 9.38 19.68
C ASP A 67 33.43 10.07 19.61
N ALA A 68 32.80 10.05 18.43
CA ALA A 68 31.54 10.73 18.19
C ALA A 68 30.35 10.05 18.86
N LEU A 69 30.42 8.73 19.10
CA LEU A 69 29.30 7.94 19.61
C LEU A 69 28.74 8.51 20.93
N CYS A 70 29.64 8.94 21.81
CA CYS A 70 29.27 9.48 23.12
C CYS A 70 28.77 10.92 23.07
N ALA A 71 28.84 11.58 21.91
CA ALA A 71 28.49 12.97 21.75
C ALA A 71 26.99 13.22 21.57
N VAL A 72 26.17 12.19 21.34
CA VAL A 72 24.70 12.34 21.14
C VAL A 72 24.00 12.94 22.36
N PRO A 73 24.24 12.48 23.61
CA PRO A 73 23.66 13.12 24.79
C PRO A 73 24.15 14.55 25.00
N LEU A 74 25.42 14.85 24.67
CA LEU A 74 25.96 16.21 24.70
C LEU A 74 25.26 17.11 23.69
N ALA A 75 25.11 16.63 22.45
CA ALA A 75 24.39 17.33 21.39
C ALA A 75 22.95 17.64 21.81
N LYS A 76 22.24 16.67 22.38
CA LYS A 76 20.88 16.87 22.89
C LYS A 76 20.83 17.88 24.05
N LYS A 77 21.78 17.83 25.00
CA LYS A 77 21.86 18.78 26.13
C LYS A 77 21.94 20.24 25.68
N TYR A 78 22.67 20.50 24.60
CA TYR A 78 22.82 21.84 24.03
C TYR A 78 21.90 22.13 22.84
N ASN A 79 20.97 21.23 22.52
CA ASN A 79 20.12 21.29 21.33
C ASN A 79 20.93 21.57 20.05
N ALA A 80 22.05 20.87 19.88
CA ALA A 80 23.06 21.13 18.86
C ALA A 80 23.09 20.01 17.80
N PRO A 81 23.29 20.32 16.51
CA PRO A 81 23.58 19.30 15.50
C PRO A 81 24.97 18.69 15.72
N ILE A 82 25.13 17.44 15.26
CA ILE A 82 26.44 16.82 15.07
C ILE A 82 26.82 16.97 13.60
N LEU A 83 27.98 17.56 13.33
CA LEU A 83 28.51 17.78 11.99
C LEU A 83 29.90 17.15 11.85
N LEU A 84 30.24 16.69 10.65
CA LEU A 84 31.51 16.02 10.39
C LEU A 84 32.54 16.96 9.74
N THR A 85 33.80 16.78 10.13
CA THR A 85 34.96 17.36 9.47
C THR A 85 36.03 16.31 9.19
N SER A 86 36.80 16.49 8.13
CA SER A 86 38.06 15.77 7.95
C SER A 86 39.09 16.25 8.96
N LYS A 87 40.19 15.50 9.13
CA LYS A 87 41.32 15.92 9.96
C LYS A 87 41.84 17.29 9.56
N ASP A 88 42.09 17.49 8.27
CA ASP A 88 42.58 18.75 7.71
C ASP A 88 41.65 19.28 6.59
N LYS A 89 41.56 20.61 6.46
CA LYS A 89 40.67 21.26 5.47
C LYS A 89 41.05 20.95 4.02
N LEU A 90 42.32 20.63 3.77
CA LEU A 90 42.84 20.29 2.46
C LEU A 90 42.50 18.86 2.03
N ASP A 91 42.20 17.97 2.98
CA ASP A 91 41.81 16.59 2.69
C ASP A 91 40.45 16.55 2.00
N ASN A 92 39.56 17.49 2.34
CA ASN A 92 38.27 17.61 1.68
C ASN A 92 37.73 19.07 1.64
N PRO A 93 38.19 19.87 0.66
CA PRO A 93 37.85 21.29 0.57
C PRO A 93 36.34 21.55 0.37
N VAL A 94 35.65 20.67 -0.35
CA VAL A 94 34.20 20.81 -0.62
C VAL A 94 33.41 20.61 0.67
N GLN A 95 33.74 19.58 1.45
CA GLN A 95 33.08 19.33 2.72
C GLN A 95 33.38 20.42 3.74
N TRP A 96 34.62 20.94 3.78
CA TRP A 96 34.97 22.09 4.60
C TRP A 96 34.08 23.31 4.28
N ILE A 97 33.88 23.61 2.99
CA ILE A 97 32.98 24.70 2.56
C ILE A 97 31.55 24.45 3.02
N ASN A 98 31.03 23.23 2.83
CA ASN A 98 29.66 22.88 3.19
C ASN A 98 29.43 22.95 4.71
N LEU A 99 30.35 22.42 5.52
CA LEU A 99 30.34 22.55 6.98
C LEU A 99 30.23 24.02 7.40
N ASN A 100 31.11 24.86 6.84
CA ASN A 100 31.13 26.28 7.19
C ASN A 100 29.87 27.04 6.76
N LYS A 101 29.27 26.67 5.61
CA LYS A 101 27.97 27.22 5.20
C LYS A 101 26.87 26.87 6.18
N GLU A 102 26.85 25.64 6.69
CA GLU A 102 25.85 25.23 7.67
C GLU A 102 26.06 25.90 9.03
N LEU A 103 27.30 26.00 9.51
CA LEU A 103 27.61 26.73 10.76
C LEU A 103 27.16 28.20 10.67
N TYR A 104 27.39 28.83 9.51
CA TYR A 104 26.94 30.19 9.25
C TYR A 104 25.41 30.30 9.19
N ARG A 105 24.74 29.39 8.47
CA ARG A 105 23.27 29.33 8.37
C ARG A 105 22.64 29.26 9.77
N LEU A 106 23.19 28.39 10.62
CA LEU A 106 22.71 28.17 11.98
C LEU A 106 23.08 29.28 12.96
N LYS A 107 23.99 30.19 12.58
CA LYS A 107 24.52 31.25 13.45
C LYS A 107 25.19 30.68 14.72
N VAL A 108 25.95 29.61 14.54
CA VAL A 108 26.66 28.93 15.65
C VAL A 108 27.62 29.91 16.33
N LYS A 109 27.54 29.97 17.66
CA LYS A 109 28.41 30.79 18.52
C LYS A 109 29.48 29.96 19.19
N LYS A 110 29.19 28.70 19.49
CA LYS A 110 30.10 27.79 20.18
C LYS A 110 30.13 26.41 19.53
N ILE A 111 31.32 25.84 19.35
CA ILE A 111 31.51 24.46 18.91
C ILE A 111 32.13 23.63 20.02
N PHE A 112 31.54 22.46 20.27
CA PHE A 112 32.17 21.38 21.01
C PHE A 112 32.92 20.50 20.01
N LEU A 113 34.25 20.56 20.05
CA LEU A 113 35.12 19.83 19.13
C LEU A 113 35.54 18.51 19.79
N ILE A 114 35.00 17.38 19.32
CA ILE A 114 35.23 16.08 19.97
C ILE A 114 36.39 15.36 19.29
N GLY A 115 37.39 14.98 20.09
CA GLY A 115 38.59 14.29 19.63
C GLY A 115 39.85 15.16 19.69
N GLY A 116 40.99 14.50 19.86
CA GLY A 116 42.30 15.15 19.95
C GLY A 116 42.80 15.66 18.59
N GLU A 117 43.96 16.32 18.62
CA GLU A 117 44.60 16.91 17.42
C GLU A 117 44.92 15.88 16.32
N ASN A 118 45.05 14.61 16.68
CA ASN A 118 45.28 13.53 15.71
C ASN A 118 44.08 13.27 14.80
N SER A 119 42.87 13.48 15.29
CA SER A 119 41.62 13.23 14.56
C SER A 119 41.01 14.51 13.98
N ILE A 120 41.24 15.66 14.61
CA ILE A 120 40.90 17.00 14.09
C ILE A 120 42.02 17.97 14.45
N SER A 121 42.76 18.47 13.45
CA SER A 121 43.95 19.27 13.70
C SER A 121 43.68 20.60 14.41
N SER A 122 44.74 21.18 14.99
CA SER A 122 44.70 22.53 15.57
C SER A 122 44.35 23.59 14.53
N ASP A 123 44.68 23.37 13.26
CA ASP A 123 44.40 24.32 12.17
C ASP A 123 42.89 24.48 11.91
N ILE A 124 42.13 23.39 12.04
CA ILE A 124 40.65 23.43 11.97
C ILE A 124 40.09 24.27 13.13
N GLU A 125 40.59 24.04 14.34
CA GLU A 125 40.19 24.77 15.54
C GLU A 125 40.50 26.27 15.43
N HIS A 126 41.72 26.62 15.03
CA HIS A 126 42.12 28.01 14.82
C HIS A 126 41.24 28.73 13.81
N GLU A 127 40.84 28.07 12.71
CA GLU A 127 39.99 28.73 11.74
C GLU A 127 38.56 28.99 12.25
N PHE A 128 38.01 28.14 13.11
CA PHE A 128 36.75 28.46 13.76
C PHE A 128 36.89 29.66 14.71
N ILE A 129 37.99 29.75 15.46
CA ILE A 129 38.28 30.87 16.37
C ILE A 129 38.42 32.18 15.59
N ASP A 130 39.15 32.17 14.47
CA ASP A 130 39.34 33.35 13.61
C ASP A 130 38.02 33.89 13.03
N ARG A 131 36.99 33.04 12.95
CA ARG A 131 35.63 33.40 12.54
C ARG A 131 34.76 33.89 13.70
N GLY A 132 35.30 33.97 14.90
CA GLY A 132 34.60 34.43 16.10
C GLY A 132 33.73 33.37 16.76
N ILE A 133 33.96 32.09 16.49
CA ILE A 133 33.26 30.97 17.14
C ILE A 133 34.07 30.53 18.38
N GLU A 134 33.41 30.41 19.53
CA GLU A 134 34.02 29.87 20.74
C GLU A 134 34.23 28.35 20.59
N ILE A 135 35.43 27.85 20.91
CA ILE A 135 35.72 26.41 20.85
C ILE A 135 35.89 25.85 22.25
N THR A 136 35.31 24.67 22.49
CA THR A 136 35.66 23.80 23.60
C THR A 136 36.01 22.43 23.04
N ARG A 137 37.31 22.11 22.99
CA ARG A 137 37.77 20.77 22.63
C ARG A 137 37.55 19.81 23.79
N ILE A 138 36.98 18.66 23.50
CA ILE A 138 36.75 17.57 24.45
C ILE A 138 37.47 16.34 23.92
N ASP A 139 38.61 16.03 24.52
CA ASP A 139 39.46 14.92 24.12
C ASP A 139 40.07 14.21 25.34
N GLY A 140 40.27 12.91 25.20
CA GLY A 140 40.91 12.04 26.17
C GLY A 140 42.19 11.42 25.64
N LYS A 141 42.91 10.71 26.53
CA LYS A 141 44.05 9.87 26.11
C LYS A 141 43.64 8.80 25.08
N ASP A 142 42.39 8.40 25.14
CA ASP A 142 41.70 7.47 24.26
C ASP A 142 40.19 7.79 24.28
N LYS A 143 39.43 7.10 23.44
CA LYS A 143 37.98 7.24 23.34
C LYS A 143 37.22 6.94 24.64
N TYR A 144 37.78 6.10 25.52
CA TYR A 144 37.16 5.78 26.81
C TYR A 144 37.26 6.98 27.74
N ASP A 145 38.44 7.60 27.84
CA ASP A 145 38.64 8.85 28.59
C ASP A 145 37.82 10.01 27.98
N THR A 146 37.74 10.11 26.66
CA THR A 146 36.86 11.09 25.98
C THR A 146 35.39 10.89 26.40
N SER A 147 34.91 9.64 26.50
CA SER A 147 33.53 9.35 26.93
C SER A 147 33.24 9.81 28.37
N PHE A 148 34.21 9.69 29.29
CA PHE A 148 34.07 10.22 30.65
C PHE A 148 34.03 11.74 30.70
N LYS A 149 34.88 12.42 29.93
CA LYS A 149 34.88 13.88 29.83
C LYS A 149 33.57 14.41 29.26
N ILE A 150 33.00 13.72 28.28
CA ILE A 150 31.66 14.04 27.78
C ILE A 150 30.62 13.81 28.89
N ALA A 151 30.70 12.70 29.63
CA ALA A 151 29.78 12.40 30.73
C ALA A 151 29.83 13.43 31.87
N GLU A 152 31.00 14.00 32.17
CA GLU A 152 31.14 15.10 33.14
C GLU A 152 30.34 16.33 32.72
N ILE A 153 30.33 16.64 31.42
CA ILE A 153 29.58 17.77 30.87
C ILE A 153 28.09 17.46 30.80
N VAL A 154 27.71 16.24 30.40
CA VAL A 154 26.30 15.82 30.29
C VAL A 154 25.65 15.74 31.68
N GLY A 155 26.35 15.22 32.67
CA GLY A 155 25.81 14.86 33.99
C GLY A 155 25.42 13.39 34.05
N VAL A 156 25.51 12.78 35.23
CA VAL A 156 25.22 11.34 35.46
C VAL A 156 24.01 11.10 36.38
N GLU A 157 23.35 12.18 36.79
CA GLU A 157 22.23 12.18 37.74
C GLU A 157 20.97 11.47 37.23
N ASN A 158 20.84 11.30 35.91
CA ASN A 158 19.73 10.55 35.29
C ASN A 158 20.09 9.08 35.03
N GLY A 159 21.30 8.65 35.42
CA GLY A 159 21.86 7.35 35.08
C GLY A 159 22.83 7.42 33.90
N ILE A 160 23.47 6.29 33.60
CA ILE A 160 24.42 6.16 32.48
C ILE A 160 24.07 4.95 31.62
N VAL A 161 24.52 4.98 30.37
CA VAL A 161 24.46 3.84 29.46
C VAL A 161 25.87 3.37 29.14
N MET A 162 26.14 2.08 29.29
CA MET A 162 27.41 1.45 28.95
C MET A 162 27.29 0.62 27.68
N VAL A 163 28.20 0.87 26.75
CA VAL A 163 28.26 0.21 25.44
C VAL A 163 29.69 -0.20 25.12
N ASN A 164 29.86 -1.22 24.28
CA ASN A 164 31.18 -1.69 23.86
C ASN A 164 31.61 -1.05 22.53
N GLU A 165 32.92 -0.89 22.35
CA GLU A 165 33.51 -0.33 21.11
C GLU A 165 33.36 -1.23 19.88
N LYS A 166 33.09 -2.54 20.01
CA LYS A 166 33.12 -3.47 18.87
C LYS A 166 31.73 -3.72 18.29
N ASN A 167 30.69 -3.48 19.09
CA ASN A 167 29.30 -3.63 18.66
C ASN A 167 28.59 -2.28 18.62
N TYR A 168 28.97 -1.46 17.65
CA TYR A 168 28.45 -0.10 17.48
C TYR A 168 26.95 -0.07 17.16
N SER A 169 26.43 -1.12 16.51
CA SER A 169 25.01 -1.26 16.20
C SER A 169 24.14 -1.09 17.46
N ASP A 170 24.46 -1.86 18.50
CA ASP A 170 23.78 -1.81 19.80
C ASP A 170 23.74 -0.39 20.40
N SER A 171 24.81 0.36 20.20
CA SER A 171 24.96 1.70 20.75
C SER A 171 24.12 2.76 20.05
N ILE A 172 23.81 2.62 18.75
CA ILE A 172 22.98 3.60 18.01
C ILE A 172 21.54 3.53 18.49
N THR A 173 20.97 2.32 18.60
CA THR A 173 19.57 2.14 19.02
C THR A 173 19.30 2.82 20.37
N ILE A 174 20.23 2.66 21.33
CA ILE A 174 20.09 3.27 22.66
C ILE A 174 20.50 4.75 22.68
N SER A 175 21.25 5.26 21.70
CA SER A 175 21.81 6.61 21.73
C SER A 175 20.74 7.70 21.75
N SER A 176 19.71 7.60 20.90
CA SER A 176 18.63 8.61 20.89
C SER A 176 17.82 8.59 22.18
N ILE A 177 17.62 7.41 22.77
CA ILE A 177 16.92 7.21 24.05
C ILE A 177 17.75 7.78 25.20
N ALA A 178 19.03 7.43 25.27
CA ALA A 178 19.96 7.93 26.29
C ALA A 178 20.03 9.45 26.27
N ALA A 179 20.18 10.03 25.07
CA ALA A 179 20.20 11.47 24.88
C ALA A 179 18.88 12.15 25.30
N SER A 180 17.73 11.58 24.93
CA SER A 180 16.41 12.11 25.31
C SER A 180 16.19 12.09 26.82
N LYS A 181 16.77 11.12 27.52
CA LYS A 181 16.72 10.97 28.98
C LYS A 181 17.87 11.69 29.71
N GLY A 182 18.77 12.36 28.99
CA GLY A 182 19.93 13.04 29.58
C GLY A 182 20.90 12.08 30.26
N MET A 183 21.06 10.87 29.74
CA MET A 183 22.02 9.86 30.21
C MET A 183 23.23 9.84 29.28
N PRO A 184 24.47 10.00 29.79
CA PRO A 184 25.66 9.90 28.97
C PRO A 184 25.95 8.44 28.61
N LEU A 185 26.58 8.27 27.45
CA LEU A 185 27.12 7.00 26.98
C LEU A 185 28.58 6.89 27.43
N ILE A 186 28.91 5.78 28.10
CA ILE A 186 30.26 5.41 28.50
C ILE A 186 30.71 4.24 27.63
N LEU A 187 31.80 4.43 26.88
CA LEU A 187 32.43 3.35 26.14
C LEU A 187 33.20 2.47 27.12
N VAL A 188 33.04 1.15 27.00
CA VAL A 188 33.70 0.19 27.88
C VAL A 188 34.70 -0.66 27.09
N PRO A 189 35.99 -0.69 27.50
CA PRO A 189 36.97 -1.57 26.88
C PRO A 189 36.73 -3.02 27.29
N LYS A 190 37.18 -3.97 26.45
CA LYS A 190 37.15 -5.40 26.81
C LYS A 190 37.98 -5.69 28.07
N THR A 191 39.08 -4.96 28.25
CA THR A 191 39.97 -5.04 29.42
C THR A 191 40.12 -3.65 30.01
N ILE A 192 39.78 -3.49 31.28
CA ILE A 192 39.91 -2.22 32.00
C ILE A 192 41.33 -2.02 32.50
N ASP A 193 41.86 -0.81 32.34
CA ASP A 193 43.09 -0.36 32.99
C ASP A 193 42.80 0.35 34.32
N SER A 194 43.85 0.77 35.04
CA SER A 194 43.69 1.49 36.31
C SER A 194 42.97 2.83 36.16
N ASP A 195 43.11 3.49 35.02
CA ASP A 195 42.52 4.81 34.80
C ASP A 195 41.01 4.69 34.57
N PHE A 196 40.57 3.70 33.79
CA PHE A 196 39.16 3.38 33.62
C PHE A 196 38.51 3.03 34.96
N GLN A 197 39.21 2.23 35.80
CA GLN A 197 38.72 1.90 37.14
C GLN A 197 38.52 3.14 38.00
N LYS A 198 39.50 4.05 38.01
CA LYS A 198 39.44 5.30 38.75
C LYS A 198 38.30 6.20 38.25
N ASN A 199 38.11 6.29 36.94
CA ASN A 199 37.02 7.07 36.35
C ASN A 199 35.65 6.54 36.78
N ILE A 200 35.45 5.22 36.79
CA ILE A 200 34.23 4.61 37.35
C ILE A 200 34.04 4.97 38.83
N GLU A 201 35.07 4.80 39.66
CA GLU A 201 34.98 5.08 41.10
C GLU A 201 34.62 6.54 41.39
N ASN A 202 35.11 7.48 40.58
CA ASN A 202 34.82 8.91 40.72
C ASN A 202 33.33 9.23 40.51
N ILE A 203 32.68 8.57 39.55
CA ILE A 203 31.28 8.85 39.16
C ILE A 203 30.25 7.93 39.82
N ASN A 204 30.64 6.71 40.23
CA ASN A 204 29.73 5.65 40.70
C ASN A 204 28.77 6.11 41.81
N LYS A 205 29.26 6.92 42.75
CA LYS A 205 28.46 7.42 43.89
C LYS A 205 27.33 8.38 43.49
N TYR A 206 27.31 8.87 42.26
CA TYR A 206 26.30 9.80 41.75
C TYR A 206 25.32 9.15 40.76
N ILE A 207 25.52 7.86 40.44
CA ILE A 207 24.76 7.18 39.40
C ILE A 207 23.58 6.42 40.03
N PRO A 208 22.32 6.80 39.74
CA PRO A 208 21.16 6.09 40.28
C PRO A 208 20.87 4.79 39.53
N LYS A 209 21.25 4.69 38.25
CA LYS A 209 20.95 3.56 37.36
C LYS A 209 22.02 3.43 36.28
N VAL A 210 22.43 2.19 35.99
CA VAL A 210 23.31 1.85 34.87
C VAL A 210 22.55 0.93 33.93
N TYR A 211 22.45 1.30 32.66
CA TYR A 211 22.04 0.38 31.61
C TYR A 211 23.27 -0.14 30.89
N VAL A 212 23.36 -1.45 30.70
CA VAL A 212 24.46 -2.08 29.97
C VAL A 212 23.88 -2.76 28.75
N VAL A 213 24.35 -2.41 27.55
CA VAL A 213 23.88 -3.03 26.32
C VAL A 213 24.93 -4.01 25.81
N GLY A 214 24.53 -5.28 25.70
CA GLY A 214 25.41 -6.37 25.27
C GLY A 214 25.71 -7.40 26.35
N ASP A 215 26.25 -8.54 25.93
CA ASP A 215 26.52 -9.70 26.79
C ASP A 215 27.80 -9.56 27.64
N SER A 216 28.08 -10.57 28.45
CA SER A 216 29.27 -10.62 29.31
C SER A 216 30.59 -10.80 28.53
N ASN A 217 30.54 -11.19 27.25
CA ASN A 217 31.71 -11.31 26.38
C ASN A 217 32.16 -9.94 25.85
N LEU A 218 31.21 -9.01 25.66
CA LEU A 218 31.45 -7.63 25.25
C LEU A 218 31.81 -6.74 26.45
N ILE A 219 31.05 -6.82 27.53
CA ILE A 219 31.25 -6.04 28.76
C ILE A 219 31.28 -7.02 29.93
N SER A 220 32.43 -7.23 30.57
CA SER A 220 32.55 -8.27 31.61
C SER A 220 31.76 -7.95 32.88
N ASP A 221 31.31 -8.99 33.57
CA ASP A 221 30.57 -8.83 34.84
C ASP A 221 31.44 -8.21 35.95
N ASP A 222 32.76 -8.33 35.87
CA ASP A 222 33.69 -7.66 36.78
C ASP A 222 33.55 -6.14 36.77
N ILE A 223 33.19 -5.56 35.62
CA ILE A 223 32.93 -4.12 35.48
C ILE A 223 31.57 -3.78 36.09
N ILE A 224 30.57 -4.59 35.80
CA ILE A 224 29.17 -4.39 36.24
C ILE A 224 29.03 -4.51 37.75
N ASN A 225 29.71 -5.46 38.37
CA ASN A 225 29.65 -5.71 39.80
C ASN A 225 30.18 -4.53 40.64
N LYS A 226 30.78 -3.52 40.01
CA LYS A 226 31.16 -2.26 40.67
C LYS A 226 29.98 -1.31 40.90
N PHE A 227 28.83 -1.54 40.27
CA PHE A 227 27.65 -0.68 40.36
C PHE A 227 26.52 -1.37 41.11
N ASN A 228 25.73 -0.58 41.85
CA ASN A 228 24.68 -1.12 42.72
C ASN A 228 23.33 -1.35 42.01
N ASN A 229 23.06 -0.66 40.90
CA ASN A 229 21.78 -0.71 40.19
C ASN A 229 21.99 -0.85 38.68
N VAL A 230 22.30 -2.08 38.24
CA VAL A 230 22.58 -2.38 36.84
C VAL A 230 21.42 -3.12 36.19
N ASP A 231 21.09 -2.71 34.97
CA ASP A 231 20.15 -3.38 34.08
C ASP A 231 20.89 -3.75 32.80
N ARG A 232 21.17 -5.03 32.61
CA ARG A 232 21.83 -5.51 31.39
C ARG A 232 20.77 -5.91 30.37
N ILE A 233 20.81 -5.28 29.19
CA ILE A 233 19.96 -5.60 28.05
C ILE A 233 20.75 -6.58 27.16
N LEU A 234 20.21 -7.77 27.02
CA LEU A 234 20.80 -8.90 26.31
C LEU A 234 20.06 -9.18 25.01
N GLY A 235 20.69 -9.90 24.09
CA GLY A 235 20.09 -10.46 22.88
C GLY A 235 21.09 -11.41 22.23
N LYS A 236 20.63 -12.29 21.32
CA LYS A 236 21.52 -13.26 20.65
C LYS A 236 22.34 -12.63 19.52
N ASP A 237 21.87 -11.51 19.01
CA ASP A 237 22.47 -10.71 17.94
C ASP A 237 22.01 -9.24 18.06
N GLU A 238 22.54 -8.39 17.19
CA GLU A 238 22.34 -6.94 17.17
C GLU A 238 20.85 -6.56 16.99
N TYR A 239 20.07 -7.36 16.27
CA TYR A 239 18.64 -7.11 16.06
C TYR A 239 17.81 -7.44 17.30
N GLU A 240 18.08 -8.57 17.95
CA GLU A 240 17.41 -8.90 19.22
C GLU A 240 17.78 -7.90 20.31
N ILE A 241 19.03 -7.45 20.37
CA ILE A 241 19.46 -6.38 21.28
C ILE A 241 18.71 -5.08 20.95
N SER A 242 18.63 -4.68 19.67
CA SER A 242 17.92 -3.48 19.23
C SER A 242 16.44 -3.52 19.63
N VAL A 243 15.73 -4.62 19.35
CA VAL A 243 14.33 -4.82 19.76
C VAL A 243 14.19 -4.77 21.28
N ASN A 244 15.05 -5.47 22.03
CA ASN A 244 14.98 -5.48 23.49
C ASN A 244 15.24 -4.10 24.11
N VAL A 245 16.12 -3.28 23.50
CA VAL A 245 16.28 -1.87 23.88
C VAL A 245 14.98 -1.10 23.64
N LEU A 246 14.40 -1.21 22.44
CA LEU A 246 13.17 -0.49 22.09
C LEU A 246 11.99 -0.89 22.99
N GLU A 247 11.85 -2.18 23.31
CA GLU A 247 10.82 -2.69 24.23
C GLU A 247 11.03 -2.22 25.67
N LYS A 248 12.28 -2.22 26.16
CA LYS A 248 12.64 -1.76 27.51
C LYS A 248 12.22 -0.32 27.72
N PHE A 249 12.41 0.52 26.71
CA PHE A 249 12.15 1.95 26.75
C PHE A 249 10.88 2.36 26.01
N GLN A 250 9.96 1.43 25.71
CA GLN A 250 8.79 1.71 24.88
C GLN A 250 7.89 2.86 25.38
N ASN A 251 7.87 3.09 26.70
CA ASN A 251 7.10 4.18 27.33
C ASN A 251 7.83 5.54 27.31
N ASP A 252 9.12 5.54 26.99
CA ASP A 252 9.95 6.74 26.84
C ASP A 252 10.13 7.14 25.36
N ILE A 253 9.61 6.34 24.43
CA ILE A 253 9.75 6.53 22.98
C ILE A 253 8.48 7.15 22.39
N ASN A 254 8.66 8.17 21.56
CA ASN A 254 7.61 8.72 20.72
C ASN A 254 7.70 8.11 19.31
N TYR A 255 6.70 7.29 18.94
CA TYR A 255 6.67 6.61 17.64
C TYR A 255 6.13 7.47 16.49
N ASP A 256 5.67 8.71 16.74
CA ASP A 256 5.12 9.60 15.71
C ASP A 256 6.08 9.75 14.51
N THR A 257 7.38 9.82 14.79
CA THR A 257 8.45 9.69 13.80
C THR A 257 9.35 8.52 14.14
N VAL A 258 9.69 7.68 13.16
CA VAL A 258 10.67 6.58 13.28
C VAL A 258 11.84 6.84 12.34
N TYR A 259 13.05 6.58 12.81
CA TYR A 259 14.27 6.68 12.02
C TYR A 259 14.81 5.30 11.70
N LEU A 260 15.13 5.03 10.43
CA LEU A 260 15.78 3.81 9.97
C LEU A 260 17.23 4.13 9.65
N ALA A 261 18.16 3.31 10.14
CA ALA A 261 19.60 3.46 9.87
C ALA A 261 20.23 2.11 9.49
N ASN A 262 21.29 2.16 8.69
CA ASN A 262 22.01 0.95 8.32
C ASN A 262 22.89 0.46 9.47
N GLU A 263 22.92 -0.86 9.67
CA GLU A 263 23.74 -1.52 10.69
C GLU A 263 25.25 -1.50 10.36
N ASP A 264 25.63 -1.62 9.10
CA ASP A 264 27.02 -1.69 8.63
C ASP A 264 27.66 -0.29 8.42
N ASP A 265 26.88 0.72 7.98
CA ASP A 265 27.31 2.14 7.93
C ASP A 265 26.63 2.98 9.02
N LEU A 266 27.29 2.96 10.16
CA LEU A 266 26.84 3.52 11.43
C LEU A 266 26.92 5.06 11.49
N SER A 267 27.60 5.68 10.52
CA SER A 267 27.86 7.12 10.55
C SER A 267 26.57 7.92 10.42
N ASP A 268 25.71 7.53 9.49
CA ASP A 268 24.43 8.18 9.25
C ASP A 268 23.45 7.96 10.42
N GLY A 269 23.43 6.76 11.01
CA GLY A 269 22.63 6.43 12.18
C GLY A 269 23.00 7.23 13.43
N LEU A 270 24.29 7.42 13.69
CA LEU A 270 24.73 8.24 14.82
C LEU A 270 24.33 9.70 14.65
N LEU A 271 24.59 10.27 13.47
CA LEU A 271 24.22 11.66 13.17
C LEU A 271 22.71 11.85 13.35
N GLY A 272 21.94 10.88 12.85
CA GLY A 272 20.50 10.87 13.02
C GLY A 272 20.04 10.66 14.46
N SER A 273 20.87 10.09 15.35
CA SER A 273 20.52 9.91 16.77
C SER A 273 20.36 11.23 17.50
N ALA A 274 21.17 12.24 17.15
CA ALA A 274 21.01 13.58 17.70
C ALA A 274 19.68 14.22 17.27
N MET A 275 19.30 14.02 16.00
CA MET A 275 18.03 14.49 15.46
C MET A 275 16.83 13.73 16.04
N ALA A 276 16.90 12.39 16.12
CA ALA A 276 15.86 11.55 16.70
C ALA A 276 15.61 11.89 18.18
N ALA A 277 16.67 12.22 18.93
CA ALA A 277 16.56 12.67 20.32
C ALA A 277 15.82 14.01 20.48
N LEU A 278 15.69 14.85 19.44
CA LEU A 278 14.92 16.09 19.51
C LEU A 278 13.45 15.81 19.86
N THR A 279 12.88 14.76 19.28
CA THR A 279 11.47 14.38 19.41
C THR A 279 11.26 13.11 20.24
N SER A 280 12.31 12.59 20.90
CA SER A 280 12.31 11.30 21.61
C SER A 280 11.93 10.12 20.71
N SER A 281 12.31 10.20 19.43
CA SER A 281 12.02 9.18 18.43
C SER A 281 13.01 8.01 18.49
N PRO A 282 12.58 6.79 18.13
CA PRO A 282 13.48 5.65 18.06
C PRO A 282 14.32 5.68 16.78
N ILE A 283 15.51 5.09 16.85
CA ILE A 283 16.25 4.61 15.68
C ILE A 283 16.16 3.10 15.66
N ILE A 284 15.78 2.58 14.50
CA ILE A 284 15.67 1.15 14.23
C ILE A 284 16.72 0.80 13.18
N LEU A 285 17.54 -0.19 13.51
CA LEU A 285 18.59 -0.65 12.63
C LEU A 285 18.03 -1.63 11.60
N ILE A 286 18.51 -1.45 10.38
CA ILE A 286 18.17 -2.31 9.25
C ILE A 286 19.44 -2.68 8.49
N LYS A 287 19.40 -3.82 7.81
CA LYS A 287 20.47 -4.29 6.92
C LYS A 287 19.84 -4.78 5.63
N ASP A 288 20.65 -4.98 4.60
CA ASP A 288 20.21 -5.52 3.31
C ASP A 288 19.62 -6.94 3.38
N ARG A 289 19.76 -7.62 4.53
CA ARG A 289 19.13 -8.91 4.79
C ARG A 289 17.85 -8.70 5.60
N TYR A 290 16.80 -9.37 5.15
CA TYR A 290 15.53 -9.48 5.83
C TYR A 290 15.70 -10.06 7.25
N ASP A 291 15.28 -9.31 8.27
CA ASP A 291 15.13 -9.81 9.64
C ASP A 291 13.67 -9.66 10.08
N SER A 292 12.98 -10.78 10.33
CA SER A 292 11.55 -10.77 10.67
C SER A 292 11.26 -10.05 11.99
N ARG A 293 12.21 -10.02 12.93
CA ARG A 293 11.98 -9.42 14.26
C ARG A 293 11.81 -7.91 14.18
N ILE A 294 12.60 -7.25 13.34
CA ILE A 294 12.50 -5.81 13.10
C ILE A 294 11.18 -5.48 12.39
N GLN A 295 10.77 -6.32 11.43
CA GLN A 295 9.49 -6.14 10.74
C GLN A 295 8.30 -6.33 11.67
N ASP A 296 8.30 -7.39 12.48
CA ASP A 296 7.24 -7.66 13.44
C ASP A 296 7.16 -6.52 14.47
N TYR A 297 8.31 -6.01 14.90
CA TYR A 297 8.38 -4.84 15.77
C TYR A 297 7.74 -3.60 15.14
N LEU A 298 8.16 -3.23 13.93
CA LEU A 298 7.59 -2.10 13.19
C LEU A 298 6.09 -2.29 12.94
N ARG A 299 5.68 -3.49 12.53
CA ARG A 299 4.28 -3.87 12.28
C ARG A 299 3.40 -3.68 13.51
N ASN A 300 3.91 -3.99 14.70
CA ASN A 300 3.19 -3.81 15.96
C ASN A 300 3.11 -2.34 16.41
N LYS A 301 3.88 -1.43 15.79
CA LYS A 301 3.90 0.00 16.13
C LYS A 301 3.26 0.90 15.07
N LEU A 302 2.78 0.34 13.96
CA LEU A 302 2.28 1.09 12.81
C LEU A 302 1.24 2.14 13.12
N ASP A 303 0.32 1.82 14.02
CA ASP A 303 -0.74 2.75 14.40
C ASP A 303 -0.22 4.03 15.07
N LEU A 304 1.01 3.99 15.56
CA LEU A 304 1.68 5.10 16.23
C LEU A 304 2.61 5.88 15.30
N ILE A 305 2.93 5.34 14.12
CA ILE A 305 3.92 5.94 13.19
C ILE A 305 3.19 6.84 12.21
N ARG A 306 3.63 8.11 12.11
CA ARG A 306 3.16 9.06 11.10
C ARG A 306 4.22 9.37 10.05
N LYS A 307 5.49 9.28 10.43
CA LYS A 307 6.63 9.59 9.57
C LYS A 307 7.74 8.57 9.73
N ILE A 308 8.32 8.13 8.61
CA ILE A 308 9.54 7.32 8.60
C ILE A 308 10.64 8.12 7.91
N ASN A 309 11.78 8.28 8.57
CA ASN A 309 12.97 8.89 8.00
C ASN A 309 14.05 7.82 7.79
N VAL A 310 14.62 7.76 6.59
CA VAL A 310 15.70 6.82 6.24
C VAL A 310 17.02 7.57 6.24
N LEU A 311 17.93 7.20 7.14
CA LEU A 311 19.22 7.85 7.32
C LEU A 311 20.25 7.19 6.40
N GLY A 312 20.71 7.97 5.42
CA GLY A 312 21.70 7.54 4.43
C GLY A 312 21.17 7.38 3.01
N GLY A 313 22.10 7.42 2.06
CA GLY A 313 21.81 7.33 0.63
C GLY A 313 21.37 5.92 0.20
N GLN A 314 20.95 5.78 -1.07
CA GLN A 314 20.55 4.48 -1.64
C GLN A 314 21.68 3.43 -1.61
N GLY A 315 22.94 3.86 -1.63
CA GLY A 315 24.10 2.96 -1.51
C GLY A 315 24.30 2.40 -0.09
N VAL A 316 23.63 2.98 0.91
CA VAL A 316 23.68 2.56 2.32
C VAL A 316 22.43 1.76 2.67
N ILE A 317 21.24 2.25 2.31
CA ILE A 317 19.98 1.50 2.43
C ILE A 317 19.33 1.51 1.05
N SER A 318 19.33 0.37 0.36
CA SER A 318 18.67 0.27 -0.94
C SER A 318 17.16 0.45 -0.83
N ASP A 319 16.51 0.96 -1.89
CA ASP A 319 15.05 1.05 -1.92
C ASP A 319 14.40 -0.34 -1.82
N SER A 320 15.03 -1.38 -2.38
CA SER A 320 14.56 -2.77 -2.20
C SER A 320 14.59 -3.24 -0.76
N THR A 321 15.63 -2.87 0.01
CA THR A 321 15.74 -3.19 1.44
C THR A 321 14.62 -2.47 2.20
N LEU A 322 14.44 -1.18 1.94
CA LEU A 322 13.42 -0.35 2.56
C LEU A 322 12.00 -0.88 2.28
N GLU A 323 11.68 -1.18 1.02
CA GLU A 323 10.41 -1.78 0.64
C GLU A 323 10.20 -3.13 1.31
N SER A 324 11.21 -3.99 1.39
CA SER A 324 11.07 -5.31 2.02
C SER A 324 10.66 -5.19 3.50
N ILE A 325 11.13 -4.14 4.18
CA ILE A 325 10.89 -3.86 5.61
C ILE A 325 9.57 -3.12 5.83
N LEU A 326 9.17 -2.28 4.87
CA LEU A 326 8.01 -1.39 4.97
C LEU A 326 6.79 -1.85 4.17
N LEU A 327 6.67 -3.14 3.87
CA LEU A 327 5.40 -3.76 3.47
C LEU A 327 4.42 -3.73 4.65
N ILE A 328 3.96 -2.53 4.93
CA ILE A 328 3.21 -2.04 6.06
C ILE A 328 2.08 -1.22 5.43
N SER A 329 0.86 -1.70 5.58
CA SER A 329 -0.33 -1.16 4.93
C SER A 329 -1.00 -0.09 5.84
N LYS A 330 -1.38 1.11 5.32
CA LYS A 330 -2.45 2.00 5.88
C LYS A 330 -3.26 2.93 4.91
N ASN A 331 -4.54 2.74 4.49
CA ASN A 331 -5.33 3.19 3.25
C ASN A 331 -5.60 4.67 2.98
N GLU A 332 -5.12 5.19 1.83
CA GLU A 332 -5.65 6.26 0.96
C GLU A 332 -5.11 6.02 -0.47
N ILE A 333 -6.01 5.83 -1.44
CA ILE A 333 -5.72 5.78 -2.88
C ILE A 333 -6.41 6.96 -3.55
N ILE A 334 -5.70 7.62 -4.45
CA ILE A 334 -6.30 8.42 -5.54
C ILE A 334 -5.93 7.68 -6.84
N ASN A 335 -6.91 7.31 -7.68
CA ASN A 335 -6.67 6.60 -8.94
C ASN A 335 -7.04 7.50 -10.13
N ASP A 336 -6.06 7.96 -10.91
CA ASP A 336 -6.28 8.41 -12.28
C ASP A 336 -6.19 7.19 -13.22
N SER A 337 -7.29 6.46 -13.47
CA SER A 337 -7.26 5.28 -14.35
C SER A 337 -7.46 5.64 -15.83
N ILE A 338 -6.48 5.36 -16.70
CA ILE A 338 -6.73 5.28 -18.15
C ILE A 338 -7.10 3.85 -18.51
N VAL A 339 -8.38 3.53 -18.69
CA VAL A 339 -8.81 2.16 -19.08
C VAL A 339 -8.98 2.11 -20.60
N ASN A 340 -8.12 1.35 -21.29
CA ASN A 340 -8.27 1.05 -22.71
C ASN A 340 -8.78 -0.39 -22.90
N THR A 341 -10.09 -0.60 -23.04
CA THR A 341 -10.67 -1.95 -23.20
C THR A 341 -11.11 -2.21 -24.64
N SER A 342 -10.73 -3.37 -25.20
CA SER A 342 -11.28 -3.88 -26.47
C SER A 342 -12.06 -5.17 -26.25
N MET A 343 -13.34 -5.23 -26.64
CA MET A 343 -14.19 -6.43 -26.50
C MET A 343 -14.34 -7.15 -27.86
N ASN A 344 -14.15 -8.48 -27.86
CA ASN A 344 -14.51 -9.36 -28.98
C ASN A 344 -15.45 -10.46 -28.47
N GLU A 345 -16.70 -10.48 -28.95
CA GLU A 345 -17.66 -11.57 -28.79
C GLU A 345 -17.72 -12.46 -30.04
N GLY A 346 -17.50 -13.76 -29.88
CA GLY A 346 -17.83 -14.77 -30.88
C GLY A 346 -19.31 -15.19 -30.84
N GLU A 347 -19.87 -15.55 -32.00
CA GLU A 347 -21.27 -15.97 -32.27
C GLU A 347 -22.18 -16.38 -31.07
N VAL A 348 -23.02 -15.45 -30.58
CA VAL A 348 -24.15 -15.78 -29.69
C VAL A 348 -25.40 -16.10 -30.53
N ASN A 349 -25.58 -17.37 -30.88
CA ASN A 349 -26.85 -17.86 -31.43
C ASN A 349 -27.80 -18.28 -30.28
N SER A 350 -28.62 -17.31 -29.86
CA SER A 350 -29.79 -17.39 -28.96
C SER A 350 -29.56 -17.48 -27.43
N ILE A 351 -29.80 -16.36 -26.75
CA ILE A 351 -30.44 -16.35 -25.42
C ILE A 351 -31.94 -16.22 -25.70
N GLY A 352 -32.60 -17.34 -25.95
CA GLY A 352 -34.01 -17.32 -26.38
C GLY A 352 -34.50 -18.65 -26.88
N LYS A 353 -34.38 -19.70 -26.08
CA LYS A 353 -35.18 -20.93 -26.22
C LYS A 353 -35.18 -21.69 -24.90
N GLY A 354 -35.87 -21.09 -23.94
CA GLY A 354 -36.13 -21.69 -22.64
C GLY A 354 -37.62 -21.85 -22.33
N ILE A 355 -38.54 -21.73 -23.30
CA ILE A 355 -39.94 -22.13 -23.16
C ILE A 355 -40.48 -22.62 -24.52
N GLU A 356 -40.85 -23.90 -24.55
CA GLU A 356 -41.72 -24.65 -25.49
C GLU A 356 -41.28 -25.02 -26.94
N HIS A 357 -41.44 -26.33 -27.18
CA HIS A 357 -41.57 -27.19 -28.37
C HIS A 357 -41.10 -26.80 -29.80
N SER A 358 -40.35 -27.76 -30.38
CA SER A 358 -40.24 -28.26 -31.77
C SER A 358 -40.53 -27.38 -33.01
N ASP A 359 -39.67 -27.58 -34.01
CA ASP A 359 -39.75 -27.21 -35.44
C ASP A 359 -39.30 -25.81 -35.89
N TYR A 360 -38.25 -25.82 -36.73
CA TYR A 360 -37.54 -24.68 -37.29
C TYR A 360 -38.39 -23.78 -38.22
N ASN A 361 -39.60 -24.23 -38.59
CA ASN A 361 -40.52 -23.52 -39.49
C ASN A 361 -41.66 -22.79 -38.76
N GLN A 362 -41.69 -22.76 -37.41
CA GLN A 362 -42.74 -22.07 -36.64
C GLN A 362 -42.18 -21.14 -35.54
N LEU A 363 -41.10 -20.40 -35.80
CA LEU A 363 -40.68 -19.31 -34.90
C LEU A 363 -41.58 -18.08 -35.09
N ASP A 364 -42.23 -17.63 -34.01
CA ASP A 364 -42.93 -16.35 -33.91
C ASP A 364 -41.95 -15.17 -34.20
N GLU A 365 -42.44 -14.11 -34.87
CA GLU A 365 -41.69 -12.90 -35.26
C GLU A 365 -40.89 -12.27 -34.11
N SER A 366 -41.35 -12.37 -32.86
CA SER A 366 -40.69 -11.86 -31.65
C SER A 366 -39.32 -12.52 -31.41
N THR A 367 -39.21 -13.83 -31.67
CA THR A 367 -37.98 -14.61 -31.42
C THR A 367 -36.96 -14.42 -32.54
N LYS A 368 -37.43 -14.25 -33.78
CA LYS A 368 -36.59 -13.82 -34.92
C LYS A 368 -36.03 -12.43 -34.70
N THR A 369 -36.86 -11.51 -34.19
CA THR A 369 -36.44 -10.14 -33.84
C THR A 369 -35.34 -10.16 -32.77
N VAL A 370 -35.46 -10.96 -31.70
CA VAL A 370 -34.42 -11.06 -30.67
C VAL A 370 -33.09 -11.59 -31.24
N GLN A 371 -33.11 -12.58 -32.13
CA GLN A 371 -31.87 -13.09 -32.75
C GLN A 371 -31.20 -12.09 -33.70
N GLU A 372 -31.97 -11.36 -34.51
CA GLU A 372 -31.45 -10.29 -35.36
C GLU A 372 -30.90 -9.13 -34.51
N GLU A 373 -31.56 -8.80 -33.40
CA GLU A 373 -31.10 -7.82 -32.44
C GLU A 373 -29.81 -8.26 -31.72
N SER A 374 -29.68 -9.54 -31.36
CA SER A 374 -28.44 -10.09 -30.79
C SER A 374 -27.30 -10.03 -31.80
N LYS A 375 -27.50 -10.46 -33.06
CA LYS A 375 -26.48 -10.37 -34.11
C LYS A 375 -26.02 -8.93 -34.36
N TYR A 376 -26.96 -8.00 -34.32
CA TYR A 376 -26.66 -6.58 -34.41
C TYR A 376 -25.86 -6.09 -33.19
N ILE A 377 -26.26 -6.42 -31.96
CA ILE A 377 -25.53 -6.04 -30.73
C ILE A 377 -24.11 -6.61 -30.74
N ILE A 378 -23.94 -7.88 -31.09
CA ILE A 378 -22.62 -8.52 -31.23
C ILE A 378 -21.77 -7.77 -32.27
N SER A 379 -22.36 -7.38 -33.41
CA SER A 379 -21.64 -6.61 -34.43
C SER A 379 -21.23 -5.20 -33.98
N LEU A 380 -21.92 -4.63 -32.98
CA LEU A 380 -21.54 -3.36 -32.36
C LEU A 380 -20.42 -3.57 -31.33
N ILE A 381 -20.52 -4.60 -30.50
CA ILE A 381 -19.57 -4.87 -29.41
C ILE A 381 -18.21 -5.35 -29.98
N ASN A 382 -18.22 -6.11 -31.06
CA ASN A 382 -17.01 -6.66 -31.66
C ASN A 382 -16.07 -5.58 -32.18
N ASN A 383 -14.81 -5.64 -31.75
CA ASN A 383 -13.78 -4.64 -32.01
C ASN A 383 -14.15 -3.24 -31.52
N SER A 384 -15.07 -3.14 -30.55
CA SER A 384 -15.30 -1.87 -29.87
C SER A 384 -14.09 -1.55 -29.01
N LYS A 385 -13.75 -0.25 -28.92
CA LYS A 385 -12.69 0.26 -28.06
C LYS A 385 -13.27 1.30 -27.13
N ILE A 386 -12.89 1.25 -25.86
CA ILE A 386 -13.28 2.24 -24.87
C ILE A 386 -12.00 2.78 -24.28
N ASP A 387 -11.81 4.09 -24.39
CA ASP A 387 -10.74 4.83 -23.73
C ASP A 387 -11.40 5.73 -22.67
N LEU A 388 -11.05 5.54 -21.41
CA LEU A 388 -11.61 6.28 -20.28
C LEU A 388 -10.50 6.97 -19.51
N SER A 389 -10.69 8.23 -19.13
CA SER A 389 -9.85 8.93 -18.15
C SER A 389 -10.75 9.40 -17.01
N ALA A 390 -10.41 9.03 -15.77
CA ALA A 390 -11.17 9.41 -14.60
C ALA A 390 -10.33 10.24 -13.64
N LYS A 391 -10.99 11.22 -13.01
CA LYS A 391 -10.52 11.97 -11.85
C LYS A 391 -11.44 11.66 -10.68
N ILE A 392 -10.88 11.43 -9.50
CA ILE A 392 -11.63 11.07 -8.30
C ILE A 392 -11.15 11.95 -7.15
N SER A 393 -12.07 12.46 -6.34
CA SER A 393 -11.75 13.21 -5.13
C SER A 393 -12.69 12.81 -4.00
N ASP A 394 -12.12 12.53 -2.83
CA ASP A 394 -12.85 12.30 -1.59
C ASP A 394 -12.87 13.58 -0.74
N HIS A 395 -14.01 13.87 -0.11
CA HIS A 395 -14.26 15.03 0.76
C HIS A 395 -14.04 16.44 0.15
N GLU A 396 -15.05 16.94 -0.57
CA GLU A 396 -15.28 18.38 -0.71
C GLU A 396 -16.23 18.86 0.40
N GLU A 397 -16.22 20.16 0.77
CA GLU A 397 -17.07 20.77 1.82
C GLU A 397 -18.59 20.44 1.75
N LYS A 398 -19.07 19.83 0.65
CA LYS A 398 -20.47 19.51 0.37
C LYS A 398 -20.75 18.07 -0.13
N ALA A 399 -19.75 17.20 -0.30
CA ALA A 399 -19.92 15.82 -0.84
C ALA A 399 -19.00 14.80 -0.13
N LEU A 400 -19.46 13.55 -0.03
CA LEU A 400 -18.65 12.44 0.50
C LEU A 400 -17.57 12.03 -0.51
N GLY A 401 -17.87 12.14 -1.81
CA GLY A 401 -16.90 11.98 -2.90
C GLY A 401 -17.44 12.46 -4.25
N SER A 402 -16.55 12.78 -5.17
CA SER A 402 -16.87 13.22 -6.52
C SER A 402 -15.94 12.59 -7.55
N MET A 403 -16.42 12.44 -8.78
CA MET A 403 -15.66 11.86 -9.87
C MET A 403 -16.04 12.53 -11.19
N GLN A 404 -15.05 12.78 -12.04
CA GLN A 404 -15.23 13.20 -13.43
C GLN A 404 -14.62 12.14 -14.35
N LYS A 405 -15.32 11.79 -15.42
CA LYS A 405 -14.92 10.76 -16.39
C LYS A 405 -15.02 11.30 -17.80
N ASP A 406 -13.90 11.34 -18.51
CA ASP A 406 -13.87 11.56 -19.95
C ASP A 406 -13.81 10.21 -20.66
N VAL A 407 -14.79 9.95 -21.52
CA VAL A 407 -15.00 8.64 -22.14
C VAL A 407 -15.02 8.78 -23.66
N THR A 408 -14.22 7.99 -24.34
CA THR A 408 -14.20 7.82 -25.79
C THR A 408 -14.58 6.39 -26.14
N ILE A 409 -15.67 6.21 -26.87
CA ILE A 409 -16.18 4.90 -27.30
C ILE A 409 -16.10 4.82 -28.81
N GLN A 410 -15.33 3.85 -29.31
CA GLN A 410 -15.27 3.50 -30.72
C GLN A 410 -16.12 2.26 -30.93
N VAL A 411 -17.23 2.40 -31.66
CA VAL A 411 -18.19 1.32 -31.89
C VAL A 411 -18.74 1.42 -33.31
N ALA A 412 -18.65 0.33 -34.07
CA ALA A 412 -19.18 0.24 -35.44
C ALA A 412 -18.77 1.42 -36.35
N GLY A 413 -17.52 1.88 -36.25
CA GLY A 413 -16.98 3.01 -37.01
C GLY A 413 -17.39 4.40 -36.51
N MET A 414 -18.20 4.49 -35.45
CA MET A 414 -18.50 5.74 -34.76
C MET A 414 -17.49 5.97 -33.64
N ASN A 415 -17.05 7.22 -33.47
CA ASN A 415 -16.28 7.66 -32.32
C ASN A 415 -17.15 8.60 -31.48
N ILE A 416 -17.55 8.14 -30.30
CA ILE A 416 -18.44 8.84 -29.38
C ILE A 416 -17.62 9.33 -28.20
N GLN A 417 -17.49 10.65 -28.05
CA GLN A 417 -16.81 11.27 -26.91
C GLN A 417 -17.82 11.92 -25.98
N THR A 418 -17.63 11.72 -24.67
CA THR A 418 -18.47 12.34 -23.64
C THR A 418 -17.71 12.55 -22.34
N THR A 419 -18.28 13.39 -21.49
CA THR A 419 -17.85 13.58 -20.10
C THR A 419 -19.02 13.26 -19.17
N GLY A 420 -18.76 12.46 -18.15
CA GLY A 420 -19.67 12.17 -17.05
C GLY A 420 -19.12 12.68 -15.72
N TRP A 421 -20.01 12.97 -14.79
CA TRP A 421 -19.69 13.32 -13.42
C TRP A 421 -20.52 12.46 -12.48
N LEU A 422 -19.91 11.97 -11.41
CA LEU A 422 -20.58 11.27 -10.33
C LEU A 422 -20.37 12.08 -9.05
N VAL A 423 -21.45 12.28 -8.31
CA VAL A 423 -21.42 12.94 -6.99
C VAL A 423 -22.07 12.00 -5.99
N ILE A 424 -21.36 11.75 -4.89
CA ILE A 424 -21.84 10.98 -3.75
C ILE A 424 -21.96 11.95 -2.59
N ASP A 425 -23.18 12.12 -2.09
CA ASP A 425 -23.45 12.94 -0.90
C ASP A 425 -24.42 12.21 0.05
N ASN A 426 -24.76 12.85 1.16
CA ASN A 426 -25.66 12.27 2.17
C ASN A 426 -27.09 11.99 1.65
N THR A 427 -27.43 12.46 0.45
CA THR A 427 -28.73 12.30 -0.20
C THR A 427 -28.74 11.19 -1.25
N GLY A 428 -27.58 10.68 -1.67
CA GLY A 428 -27.45 9.52 -2.56
C GLY A 428 -26.38 9.72 -3.64
N ILE A 429 -26.50 8.92 -4.71
CA ILE A 429 -25.62 8.97 -5.87
C ILE A 429 -26.31 9.73 -7.00
N ARG A 430 -25.63 10.74 -7.55
CA ARG A 430 -26.09 11.44 -8.75
C ARG A 430 -25.03 11.37 -9.83
N GLU A 431 -25.43 10.87 -10.99
CA GLU A 431 -24.62 10.89 -12.20
C GLU A 431 -25.17 11.95 -13.17
N VAL A 432 -24.27 12.74 -13.74
CA VAL A 432 -24.56 13.74 -14.77
C VAL A 432 -23.73 13.38 -15.99
N VAL A 433 -24.38 13.15 -17.13
CA VAL A 433 -23.69 12.77 -18.38
C VAL A 433 -23.94 13.85 -19.42
N LYS A 434 -22.87 14.36 -20.05
CA LYS A 434 -22.99 15.27 -21.19
C LYS A 434 -23.55 14.50 -22.39
N ILE A 435 -24.52 15.08 -23.08
CA ILE A 435 -25.09 14.46 -24.28
C ILE A 435 -24.07 14.59 -25.43
N PRO A 436 -23.59 13.49 -26.04
CA PRO A 436 -22.67 13.56 -27.16
C PRO A 436 -23.36 14.17 -28.37
N ASP A 437 -22.71 15.12 -29.05
CA ASP A 437 -23.29 15.82 -30.20
C ASP A 437 -23.65 14.86 -31.34
N ILE A 438 -22.82 13.83 -31.54
CA ILE A 438 -23.04 12.77 -32.54
C ILE A 438 -24.33 11.98 -32.30
N LEU A 439 -24.81 11.93 -31.05
CA LEU A 439 -26.04 11.21 -30.70
C LEU A 439 -27.30 12.09 -30.82
N ARG A 440 -27.17 13.42 -30.85
CA ARG A 440 -28.33 14.33 -30.87
C ARG A 440 -29.34 14.04 -31.99
N PRO A 441 -28.96 13.79 -33.25
CA PRO A 441 -29.93 13.50 -34.32
C PRO A 441 -30.79 12.26 -34.05
N TYR A 442 -30.32 11.35 -33.20
CA TYR A 442 -30.98 10.09 -32.86
C TYR A 442 -31.84 10.19 -31.59
N LEU A 443 -31.80 11.32 -30.87
CA LEU A 443 -32.57 11.55 -29.65
C LEU A 443 -33.97 12.11 -29.95
N PRO A 444 -34.96 11.96 -29.04
CA PRO A 444 -36.26 12.59 -29.18
C PRO A 444 -36.12 14.13 -29.19
N LYS A 445 -36.97 14.84 -29.94
CA LYS A 445 -36.92 16.32 -30.04
C LYS A 445 -36.88 17.01 -28.69
N GLU A 446 -37.60 16.45 -27.71
CA GLU A 446 -37.68 16.91 -26.33
C GLU A 446 -36.34 16.84 -25.58
N VAL A 447 -35.39 16.05 -26.07
CA VAL A 447 -34.06 15.81 -25.49
C VAL A 447 -32.95 16.45 -26.33
N GLN A 448 -33.17 16.72 -27.62
CA GLN A 448 -32.16 17.24 -28.55
C GLN A 448 -31.55 18.58 -28.13
N GLU A 449 -32.32 19.42 -27.45
CA GLU A 449 -31.89 20.73 -26.94
C GLU A 449 -31.24 20.65 -25.56
N LYS A 450 -31.26 19.48 -24.92
CA LYS A 450 -30.63 19.26 -23.60
C LYS A 450 -29.13 19.09 -23.77
N GLN A 451 -28.39 19.55 -22.76
CA GLN A 451 -26.95 19.41 -22.67
C GLN A 451 -26.55 18.21 -21.80
N TYR A 452 -27.34 17.89 -20.79
CA TYR A 452 -27.03 16.86 -19.81
C TYR A 452 -28.19 15.90 -19.57
N ILE A 453 -27.86 14.65 -19.25
CA ILE A 453 -28.77 13.66 -18.69
C ILE A 453 -28.40 13.49 -17.22
N ILE A 454 -29.40 13.60 -16.34
CA ILE A 454 -29.23 13.31 -14.91
C ILE A 454 -29.73 11.89 -14.66
N MET A 455 -28.96 11.13 -13.91
CA MET A 455 -29.22 9.74 -13.62
C MET A 455 -28.98 9.47 -12.14
N ASP A 456 -29.85 8.67 -11.55
CA ASP A 456 -29.59 8.00 -10.28
C ASP A 456 -29.38 6.52 -10.63
N PRO A 457 -28.12 6.03 -10.61
CA PRO A 457 -27.81 4.66 -11.00
C PRO A 457 -28.58 3.63 -10.17
N LEU A 458 -28.82 3.91 -8.89
CA LEU A 458 -29.54 3.01 -7.99
C LEU A 458 -31.03 3.00 -8.30
N ALA A 459 -31.61 4.17 -8.59
CA ALA A 459 -33.00 4.27 -9.03
C ALA A 459 -33.25 3.50 -10.33
N ILE A 460 -32.29 3.48 -11.26
CA ILE A 460 -32.41 2.76 -12.54
C ILE A 460 -32.40 1.24 -12.32
N ILE A 461 -31.51 0.73 -11.47
CA ILE A 461 -31.45 -0.70 -11.10
C ILE A 461 -32.71 -1.12 -10.31
N SER A 462 -33.33 -0.18 -9.58
CA SER A 462 -34.57 -0.39 -8.82
C SER A 462 -35.87 -0.39 -9.62
N ASN A 463 -35.84 -0.21 -10.95
CA ASN A 463 -37.03 0.06 -11.77
C ASN A 463 -37.85 1.29 -11.30
N GLY A 464 -37.18 2.32 -10.75
CA GLY A 464 -37.78 3.60 -10.40
C GLY A 464 -38.37 3.71 -9.00
N ASP A 465 -38.03 2.78 -8.09
CA ASP A 465 -38.39 2.88 -6.67
C ASP A 465 -37.24 3.55 -5.90
N ASN A 466 -37.35 4.87 -5.70
CA ASN A 466 -36.36 5.67 -4.99
C ASN A 466 -36.29 5.23 -3.52
N SER A 467 -35.36 4.34 -3.17
CA SER A 467 -35.10 4.02 -1.77
C SER A 467 -33.65 4.27 -1.41
N SER A 468 -33.43 5.36 -0.65
CA SER A 468 -32.16 5.70 0.02
C SER A 468 -31.65 4.62 1.00
N SER A 469 -32.37 3.51 1.17
CA SER A 469 -31.95 2.31 1.90
C SER A 469 -30.86 1.53 1.15
N ASP A 470 -30.97 1.40 -0.17
CA ASP A 470 -30.07 0.54 -0.97
C ASP A 470 -28.60 1.02 -0.90
N PHE A 471 -28.36 2.33 -0.89
CA PHE A 471 -27.01 2.89 -0.75
C PHE A 471 -26.42 2.69 0.64
N ARG A 472 -27.23 2.87 1.69
CA ARG A 472 -26.77 2.64 3.07
C ARG A 472 -26.46 1.17 3.29
N ASP A 473 -27.25 0.28 2.71
CA ASP A 473 -27.02 -1.16 2.79
C ASP A 473 -25.75 -1.58 2.03
N MET A 474 -25.44 -0.96 0.89
CA MET A 474 -24.17 -1.14 0.17
C MET A 474 -22.95 -0.56 0.90
N ALA A 475 -23.05 0.64 1.46
CA ALA A 475 -21.97 1.25 2.24
C ALA A 475 -21.70 0.46 3.53
N ASN A 476 -22.77 0.07 4.24
CA ASN A 476 -22.66 -0.83 5.39
C ASN A 476 -22.10 -2.20 4.99
N PHE A 477 -22.40 -2.70 3.78
CA PHE A 477 -21.78 -3.92 3.29
C PHE A 477 -20.27 -3.75 3.13
N GLU A 478 -19.82 -2.69 2.46
CA GLU A 478 -18.39 -2.40 2.27
C GLU A 478 -17.65 -2.34 3.61
N ASP A 479 -18.16 -1.55 4.57
CA ASP A 479 -17.59 -1.39 5.91
C ASP A 479 -17.47 -2.73 6.67
N ASN A 480 -18.44 -3.64 6.50
CA ASN A 480 -18.47 -4.92 7.21
C ASN A 480 -17.74 -6.04 6.48
N PHE A 481 -17.73 -6.03 5.15
CA PHE A 481 -17.19 -7.11 4.32
C PHE A 481 -15.69 -6.95 4.08
N GLN A 482 -15.21 -5.73 3.87
CA GLN A 482 -13.82 -5.46 3.54
C GLN A 482 -12.84 -6.07 4.57
N PRO A 483 -13.01 -5.87 5.90
CA PRO A 483 -12.10 -6.46 6.88
C PRO A 483 -12.15 -8.00 6.90
N GLN A 484 -13.32 -8.58 6.64
CA GLN A 484 -13.51 -10.03 6.59
C GLN A 484 -12.81 -10.63 5.36
N PHE A 485 -12.91 -9.95 4.22
CA PHE A 485 -12.25 -10.35 2.98
C PHE A 485 -10.73 -10.26 3.10
N GLU A 486 -10.20 -9.19 3.68
CA GLU A 486 -8.76 -9.03 3.93
C GLU A 486 -8.22 -10.09 4.89
N SER A 487 -8.92 -10.32 6.00
CA SER A 487 -8.58 -11.37 6.96
C SER A 487 -8.56 -12.75 6.30
N PHE A 488 -9.56 -13.02 5.46
CA PHE A 488 -9.64 -14.25 4.68
C PHE A 488 -8.45 -14.37 3.71
N LEU A 489 -8.19 -13.36 2.88
CA LEU A 489 -7.10 -13.38 1.88
C LEU A 489 -5.73 -13.56 2.53
N LYS A 490 -5.48 -12.90 3.67
CA LYS A 490 -4.25 -13.07 4.44
C LYS A 490 -4.09 -14.52 4.89
N LYS A 491 -5.10 -15.09 5.55
CA LYS A 491 -5.09 -16.50 5.99
C LYS A 491 -4.92 -17.47 4.81
N TYR A 492 -5.61 -17.19 3.70
CA TYR A 492 -5.56 -18.00 2.49
C TYR A 492 -4.16 -17.99 1.86
N SER A 493 -3.52 -16.81 1.80
CA SER A 493 -2.16 -16.66 1.27
C SER A 493 -1.10 -17.32 2.16
N GLU A 494 -1.22 -17.23 3.49
CA GLU A 494 -0.32 -17.90 4.44
C GLU A 494 -0.39 -19.43 4.33
N GLY A 495 -1.57 -19.97 4.01
CA GLY A 495 -1.80 -21.39 3.76
C GLY A 495 -1.62 -21.84 2.31
N TRP A 496 -1.20 -20.96 1.39
CA TRP A 496 -1.08 -21.28 -0.03
C TRP A 496 0.17 -22.13 -0.30
N ASN A 497 -0.03 -23.40 -0.64
CA ASN A 497 1.02 -24.32 -1.06
C ASN A 497 0.47 -25.25 -2.16
N SER A 498 0.16 -24.65 -3.31
CA SER A 498 -0.49 -25.34 -4.43
C SER A 498 0.42 -26.29 -5.20
N GLY A 499 1.74 -26.10 -5.14
CA GLY A 499 2.71 -26.82 -5.97
C GLY A 499 2.67 -26.44 -7.46
N PHE A 500 1.97 -25.36 -7.82
CA PHE A 500 1.95 -24.80 -9.17
C PHE A 500 1.94 -23.27 -9.13
N ASP A 501 2.76 -22.66 -9.99
CA ASP A 501 2.90 -21.22 -10.09
C ASP A 501 2.15 -20.69 -11.31
N PHE A 502 1.36 -19.64 -11.09
CA PHE A 502 0.67 -18.89 -12.15
C PHE A 502 0.98 -17.39 -12.04
N ILE A 503 1.88 -17.00 -11.14
CA ILE A 503 2.38 -15.63 -10.97
C ILE A 503 3.90 -15.70 -11.10
N THR A 504 4.46 -14.86 -11.97
CA THR A 504 5.90 -14.75 -12.19
C THR A 504 6.37 -13.35 -11.84
N TYR A 505 7.32 -13.21 -10.92
CA TYR A 505 8.02 -11.95 -10.72
C TYR A 505 8.98 -11.69 -11.89
N LYS A 506 8.80 -10.57 -12.57
CA LYS A 506 9.59 -10.16 -13.75
C LYS A 506 10.76 -9.24 -13.41
N GLY A 507 10.89 -8.84 -12.14
CA GLY A 507 11.92 -7.92 -11.68
C GLY A 507 11.43 -6.48 -11.55
N LEU A 508 12.35 -5.58 -11.24
CA LEU A 508 12.11 -4.14 -11.21
C LEU A 508 12.21 -3.61 -12.65
N MET A 509 11.09 -3.16 -13.22
CA MET A 509 11.03 -2.67 -14.59
C MET A 509 10.79 -1.16 -14.62
N ARG A 510 11.43 -0.47 -15.58
CA ARG A 510 11.15 0.94 -15.85
C ARG A 510 9.81 1.06 -16.57
N MET A 511 8.97 1.95 -16.08
CA MET A 511 7.74 2.38 -16.71
C MET A 511 7.81 3.87 -17.01
N ASP A 512 7.32 4.27 -18.17
CA ASP A 512 7.09 5.67 -18.47
C ASP A 512 5.65 5.99 -18.08
N THR A 513 5.47 6.80 -17.03
CA THR A 513 4.14 7.21 -16.53
C THR A 513 3.89 8.68 -16.83
N GLU A 514 2.64 9.12 -16.73
CA GLU A 514 2.26 10.55 -16.84
C GLU A 514 3.01 11.44 -15.83
N GLU A 515 3.45 10.89 -14.69
CA GLU A 515 4.27 11.59 -13.68
C GLU A 515 5.78 11.55 -13.96
N GLY A 516 6.19 10.94 -15.07
CA GLY A 516 7.58 10.68 -15.43
C GLY A 516 7.98 9.21 -15.26
N PRO A 517 9.26 8.86 -15.48
CA PRO A 517 9.71 7.49 -15.40
C PRO A 517 9.71 6.98 -13.96
N LYS A 518 9.08 5.82 -13.74
CA LYS A 518 9.06 5.09 -12.46
C LYS A 518 9.72 3.71 -12.60
N TYR A 519 10.17 3.14 -11.49
CA TYR A 519 10.59 1.75 -11.42
C TYR A 519 9.58 0.98 -10.57
N ALA A 520 9.01 -0.07 -11.13
CA ALA A 520 7.96 -0.85 -10.48
C ALA A 520 8.34 -2.33 -10.43
N LYS A 521 8.00 -3.00 -9.32
CA LYS A 521 8.03 -4.45 -9.23
C LYS A 521 6.96 -5.00 -10.16
N THR A 522 7.38 -5.71 -11.19
CA THR A 522 6.46 -6.24 -12.19
C THR A 522 6.18 -7.70 -11.93
N TYR A 523 4.90 -8.05 -11.85
CA TYR A 523 4.41 -9.41 -11.73
C TYR A 523 3.54 -9.73 -12.94
N ASN A 524 3.69 -10.93 -13.46
CA ASN A 524 2.86 -11.43 -14.54
C ASN A 524 2.04 -12.63 -14.04
N LEU A 525 0.73 -12.46 -14.02
CA LEU A 525 -0.25 -13.49 -13.77
C LEU A 525 -0.62 -14.14 -15.10
N LYS A 526 -0.49 -15.47 -15.19
CA LYS A 526 -0.88 -16.25 -16.36
C LYS A 526 -1.73 -17.45 -15.97
N LEU A 527 -3.03 -17.36 -16.24
CA LEU A 527 -3.97 -18.47 -16.06
C LEU A 527 -4.34 -19.06 -17.42
N THR A 528 -4.18 -20.36 -17.52
CA THR A 528 -4.73 -21.21 -18.58
C THR A 528 -5.95 -21.92 -18.03
N ASP A 529 -6.75 -22.55 -18.89
CA ASP A 529 -7.86 -23.38 -18.46
C ASP A 529 -7.42 -24.50 -17.49
N VAL A 530 -6.24 -25.07 -17.74
CA VAL A 530 -5.63 -26.09 -16.88
C VAL A 530 -5.27 -25.52 -15.51
N THR A 531 -4.55 -24.40 -15.46
CA THR A 531 -4.14 -23.81 -14.17
C THR A 531 -5.32 -23.26 -13.39
N PHE A 532 -6.33 -22.69 -14.05
CA PHE A 532 -7.59 -22.29 -13.42
C PHE A 532 -8.29 -23.48 -12.76
N LYS A 533 -8.43 -24.61 -13.45
CA LYS A 533 -9.02 -25.83 -12.88
C LYS A 533 -8.18 -26.42 -11.75
N SER A 534 -6.85 -26.32 -11.82
CA SER A 534 -5.97 -26.70 -10.71
C SER A 534 -6.19 -25.84 -9.48
N ILE A 535 -6.45 -24.53 -9.63
CA ILE A 535 -6.83 -23.66 -8.51
C ILE A 535 -8.13 -24.15 -7.89
N LEU A 536 -9.16 -24.41 -8.69
CA LEU A 536 -10.45 -24.91 -8.19
C LEU A 536 -10.30 -26.25 -7.44
N ASP A 537 -9.54 -27.19 -7.98
CA ASP A 537 -9.26 -28.50 -7.35
C ASP A 537 -8.46 -28.34 -6.05
N TYR A 538 -7.48 -27.43 -6.01
CA TYR A 538 -6.74 -27.09 -4.80
C TYR A 538 -7.66 -26.47 -3.74
N THR A 539 -8.50 -25.51 -4.13
CA THR A 539 -9.46 -24.86 -3.22
C THR A 539 -10.41 -25.88 -2.61
N GLN A 540 -10.96 -26.78 -3.42
CA GLN A 540 -11.80 -27.88 -2.95
C GLN A 540 -11.09 -28.75 -1.91
N LYS A 541 -9.87 -29.20 -2.20
CA LYS A 541 -9.16 -30.17 -1.36
C LYS A 541 -8.73 -29.59 -0.01
N ASN A 542 -8.36 -28.32 0.01
CA ASN A 542 -7.68 -27.73 1.16
C ASN A 542 -8.58 -26.81 2.00
N PHE A 543 -9.64 -26.23 1.43
CA PHE A 543 -10.42 -25.19 2.13
C PHE A 543 -11.88 -25.57 2.39
N ILE A 544 -12.46 -26.57 1.72
CA ILE A 544 -13.86 -26.93 1.95
C ILE A 544 -14.13 -27.42 3.39
N GLN A 545 -13.09 -27.86 4.09
CA GLN A 545 -13.15 -28.29 5.50
C GLN A 545 -12.72 -27.19 6.48
N ASP A 546 -12.20 -26.06 5.98
CA ASP A 546 -11.85 -24.90 6.80
C ASP A 546 -13.15 -24.16 7.18
N LYS A 547 -13.42 -24.12 8.50
CA LYS A 547 -14.64 -23.50 9.03
C LYS A 547 -14.70 -22.00 8.75
N ASP A 548 -13.57 -21.31 8.74
CA ASP A 548 -13.51 -19.88 8.51
C ASP A 548 -13.77 -19.58 7.03
N PHE A 549 -13.20 -20.39 6.12
CA PHE A 549 -13.50 -20.32 4.69
C PHE A 549 -14.99 -20.53 4.41
N ILE A 550 -15.57 -21.60 4.98
CA ILE A 550 -16.98 -21.92 4.78
C ILE A 550 -17.90 -20.83 5.38
N SER A 551 -17.54 -20.28 6.53
CA SER A 551 -18.26 -19.16 7.14
C SER A 551 -18.19 -17.91 6.27
N PHE A 552 -17.02 -17.58 5.73
CA PHE A 552 -16.83 -16.44 4.83
C PHE A 552 -17.66 -16.59 3.55
N VAL A 553 -17.59 -17.74 2.88
CA VAL A 553 -18.38 -17.99 1.66
C VAL A 553 -19.89 -17.95 1.96
N LYS A 554 -20.33 -18.51 3.09
CA LYS A 554 -21.73 -18.42 3.53
C LYS A 554 -22.16 -16.96 3.71
N GLN A 555 -21.36 -16.16 4.43
CA GLN A 555 -21.64 -14.74 4.66
C GLN A 555 -21.71 -13.97 3.34
N LEU A 556 -20.73 -14.15 2.46
CA LEU A 556 -20.72 -13.54 1.13
C LEU A 556 -22.01 -13.84 0.34
N LEU A 557 -22.43 -15.10 0.30
CA LEU A 557 -23.65 -15.51 -0.41
C LEU A 557 -24.94 -14.96 0.25
N ILE A 558 -25.01 -14.93 1.59
CA ILE A 558 -26.13 -14.29 2.30
C ILE A 558 -26.19 -12.81 1.96
N THR A 559 -25.04 -12.13 1.92
CA THR A 559 -24.99 -10.71 1.59
C THR A 559 -25.46 -10.46 0.16
N PHE A 560 -25.08 -11.30 -0.82
CA PHE A 560 -25.64 -11.19 -2.17
C PHE A 560 -27.16 -11.36 -2.20
N ILE A 561 -27.71 -12.27 -1.39
CA ILE A 561 -29.18 -12.42 -1.26
C ILE A 561 -29.79 -11.15 -0.63
N ASP A 562 -29.13 -10.57 0.38
CA ASP A 562 -29.57 -9.32 1.01
C ASP A 562 -29.61 -8.14 0.04
N LEU A 563 -28.59 -8.02 -0.80
CA LEU A 563 -28.49 -7.01 -1.85
C LEU A 563 -29.41 -7.29 -3.05
N SER A 564 -29.90 -8.52 -3.22
CA SER A 564 -30.85 -8.84 -4.29
C SER A 564 -32.19 -8.12 -4.09
N LYS A 565 -33.05 -8.04 -5.12
CA LYS A 565 -34.43 -7.51 -4.98
C LYS A 565 -35.50 -8.60 -5.01
N ASP A 566 -35.11 -9.84 -4.70
CA ASP A 566 -36.04 -10.97 -4.69
C ASP A 566 -37.02 -10.87 -3.51
N GLY A 567 -38.30 -11.18 -3.73
CA GLY A 567 -39.30 -11.24 -2.67
C GLY A 567 -39.17 -12.46 -1.76
N ASN A 568 -38.32 -13.43 -2.12
CA ASN A 568 -38.14 -14.70 -1.41
C ASN A 568 -36.81 -14.80 -0.63
N LYS A 569 -36.17 -13.68 -0.28
CA LYS A 569 -34.87 -13.64 0.42
C LYS A 569 -34.81 -14.57 1.63
N ASP A 570 -35.82 -14.55 2.50
CA ASP A 570 -35.85 -15.37 3.71
C ASP A 570 -35.84 -16.87 3.39
N LEU A 571 -36.54 -17.27 2.33
CA LEU A 571 -36.54 -18.66 1.87
C LEU A 571 -35.17 -19.05 1.31
N GLN A 572 -34.56 -18.19 0.49
CA GLN A 572 -33.25 -18.43 -0.11
C GLN A 572 -32.15 -18.51 0.96
N LYS A 573 -32.16 -17.60 1.93
CA LYS A 573 -31.25 -17.64 3.08
C LYS A 573 -31.45 -18.93 3.86
N LYS A 574 -32.68 -19.31 4.19
CA LYS A 574 -32.95 -20.56 4.91
C LYS A 574 -32.49 -21.80 4.14
N GLN A 575 -32.67 -21.82 2.82
CA GLN A 575 -32.16 -22.89 1.96
C GLN A 575 -30.62 -22.93 1.98
N LEU A 576 -29.97 -21.78 1.86
CA LEU A 576 -28.52 -21.64 1.93
C LEU A 576 -27.96 -22.10 3.28
N GLU A 577 -28.61 -21.69 4.38
CA GLU A 577 -28.24 -22.12 5.73
C GLU A 577 -28.35 -23.63 5.91
N ASN A 578 -29.41 -24.24 5.38
CA ASN A 578 -29.56 -25.69 5.39
C ASN A 578 -28.45 -26.38 4.58
N ILE A 579 -28.08 -25.84 3.41
CA ILE A 579 -26.97 -26.37 2.58
C ILE A 579 -25.67 -26.36 3.39
N PHE A 580 -25.31 -25.22 3.99
CA PHE A 580 -24.09 -25.11 4.78
C PHE A 580 -24.12 -25.95 6.07
N ALA A 581 -25.28 -26.13 6.69
CA ALA A 581 -25.44 -27.01 7.84
C ALA A 581 -25.25 -28.49 7.45
N ILE A 582 -25.76 -28.90 6.28
CA ILE A 582 -25.55 -30.25 5.73
C ILE A 582 -24.08 -30.45 5.38
N MET A 583 -23.45 -29.49 4.71
CA MET A 583 -22.01 -29.54 4.39
C MET A 583 -21.14 -29.67 5.64
N SER A 584 -21.46 -28.91 6.69
CA SER A 584 -20.72 -28.94 7.96
C SER A 584 -20.93 -30.23 8.76
N SER A 585 -22.12 -30.83 8.67
CA SER A 585 -22.45 -32.09 9.38
C SER A 585 -22.00 -33.35 8.63
N HIS A 586 -21.81 -33.27 7.31
CA HIS A 586 -21.42 -34.39 6.44
C HIS A 586 -20.28 -33.98 5.47
N PRO A 587 -19.09 -33.63 5.99
CA PRO A 587 -18.00 -33.07 5.18
C PRO A 587 -17.48 -34.03 4.11
N GLU A 588 -17.50 -35.35 4.35
CA GLU A 588 -17.09 -36.34 3.35
C GLU A 588 -18.04 -36.40 2.15
N THR A 589 -19.34 -36.30 2.39
CA THR A 589 -20.37 -36.25 1.34
C THR A 589 -20.25 -34.96 0.53
N ALA A 590 -20.02 -33.82 1.19
CA ALA A 590 -19.78 -32.55 0.52
C ALA A 590 -18.53 -32.59 -0.37
N LEU A 591 -17.43 -33.16 0.13
CA LEU A 591 -16.20 -33.33 -0.64
C LEU A 591 -16.40 -34.26 -1.84
N SER A 592 -17.14 -35.36 -1.67
CA SER A 592 -17.48 -36.28 -2.76
C SER A 592 -18.33 -35.62 -3.84
N ASN A 593 -19.34 -34.83 -3.47
CA ASN A 593 -20.19 -34.12 -4.43
C ASN A 593 -19.41 -33.05 -5.20
N MET A 594 -18.54 -32.31 -4.52
CA MET A 594 -17.69 -31.32 -5.16
C MET A 594 -16.67 -31.98 -6.10
N LYS A 595 -16.19 -33.19 -5.77
CA LYS A 595 -15.30 -33.97 -6.64
C LYS A 595 -16.02 -34.40 -7.91
N ASN A 596 -17.25 -34.90 -7.78
CA ASN A 596 -18.07 -35.27 -8.93
C ASN A 596 -18.34 -34.06 -9.85
N PHE A 597 -18.57 -32.88 -9.27
CA PHE A 597 -18.68 -31.64 -10.02
C PHE A 597 -17.37 -31.28 -10.75
N MET A 598 -16.23 -31.30 -10.06
CA MET A 598 -14.93 -31.01 -10.67
C MET A 598 -14.55 -32.00 -11.78
N ASP A 599 -14.86 -33.29 -11.61
CA ASP A 599 -14.66 -34.32 -12.62
C ASP A 599 -15.52 -34.05 -13.87
N ALA A 600 -16.75 -33.54 -13.69
CA ALA A 600 -17.64 -33.17 -14.79
C ALA A 600 -17.16 -31.89 -15.52
N VAL A 601 -16.63 -30.91 -14.80
CA VAL A 601 -16.09 -29.64 -15.36
C VAL A 601 -14.80 -29.86 -16.15
N LYS A 602 -14.05 -30.94 -15.89
CA LYS A 602 -12.74 -31.20 -16.51
C LYS A 602 -12.72 -31.08 -18.04
N ASN A 603 -13.80 -31.49 -18.71
CA ASN A 603 -13.93 -31.49 -20.18
C ASN A 603 -14.65 -30.24 -20.76
N VAL A 604 -14.91 -29.25 -19.92
CA VAL A 604 -15.52 -27.96 -20.29
C VAL A 604 -14.44 -26.91 -20.29
N ASN A 605 -14.15 -26.31 -21.46
CA ASN A 605 -13.27 -25.15 -21.50
C ASN A 605 -14.00 -23.97 -20.84
N ILE A 606 -13.29 -23.20 -20.02
CA ILE A 606 -13.76 -22.00 -19.35
C ILE A 606 -12.87 -20.82 -19.76
N ILE A 607 -11.55 -21.05 -19.72
CA ILE A 607 -10.55 -20.08 -20.17
C ILE A 607 -10.17 -20.42 -21.62
N GLY A 608 -10.13 -19.41 -22.49
CA GLY A 608 -9.73 -19.55 -23.89
C GLY A 608 -8.23 -19.77 -24.06
N ASP A 609 -7.82 -20.01 -25.30
CA ASP A 609 -6.44 -20.37 -25.64
C ASP A 609 -5.44 -19.24 -25.33
N ASN A 610 -5.87 -17.98 -25.33
CA ASN A 610 -5.02 -16.85 -24.97
C ASN A 610 -4.87 -16.68 -23.45
N GLY A 611 -5.72 -17.33 -22.66
CA GLY A 611 -5.64 -17.32 -21.20
C GLY A 611 -6.11 -16.03 -20.55
N VAL A 612 -5.87 -15.95 -19.24
CA VAL A 612 -5.84 -14.68 -18.50
C VAL A 612 -4.37 -14.34 -18.29
N ASP A 613 -3.87 -13.34 -19.00
CA ASP A 613 -2.47 -12.90 -18.97
C ASP A 613 -2.43 -11.43 -18.55
N ILE A 614 -2.12 -11.18 -17.29
CA ILE A 614 -2.16 -9.84 -16.70
C ILE A 614 -0.80 -9.49 -16.14
N THR A 615 -0.31 -8.30 -16.48
CA THR A 615 0.91 -7.72 -15.93
C THR A 615 0.55 -6.63 -14.95
N TYR A 616 0.88 -6.85 -13.68
CA TYR A 616 0.77 -5.88 -12.60
C TYR A 616 2.12 -5.20 -12.39
N ASN A 617 2.11 -3.88 -12.30
CA ASN A 617 3.27 -3.09 -11.92
C ASN A 617 3.00 -2.44 -10.58
N ILE A 618 3.85 -2.76 -9.60
CA ILE A 618 3.67 -2.33 -8.21
C ILE A 618 4.80 -1.36 -7.83
N CYS A 619 4.45 -0.16 -7.42
CA CYS A 619 5.39 0.86 -6.96
C CYS A 619 4.78 1.54 -5.73
N ASP A 620 5.60 1.69 -4.68
CA ASP A 620 5.19 2.22 -3.38
C ASP A 620 4.01 1.46 -2.72
N GLY A 621 3.89 0.16 -3.01
CA GLY A 621 2.79 -0.68 -2.51
C GLY A 621 1.49 -0.61 -3.32
N TYR A 622 1.44 0.22 -4.37
CA TYR A 622 0.27 0.38 -5.23
C TYR A 622 0.45 -0.27 -6.58
N ILE A 623 -0.64 -0.78 -7.16
CA ILE A 623 -0.69 -1.08 -8.58
C ILE A 623 -0.69 0.26 -9.33
N VAL A 624 0.40 0.55 -10.04
CA VAL A 624 0.59 1.80 -10.80
C VAL A 624 0.33 1.61 -12.29
N GLY A 625 0.33 0.36 -12.74
CA GLY A 625 -0.17 0.01 -14.05
C GLY A 625 -0.51 -1.46 -14.15
N GLU A 626 -1.57 -1.76 -14.88
CA GLU A 626 -2.11 -3.09 -15.09
C GLU A 626 -2.44 -3.25 -16.57
N ASN A 627 -1.82 -4.23 -17.23
CA ASN A 627 -2.06 -4.48 -18.65
C ASN A 627 -2.27 -5.97 -18.87
N GLY A 628 -3.31 -6.35 -19.58
CA GLY A 628 -3.56 -7.76 -19.78
C GLY A 628 -4.63 -8.11 -20.79
N THR A 629 -4.77 -9.41 -20.95
CA THR A 629 -5.82 -10.05 -21.74
C THR A 629 -6.58 -11.00 -20.83
N VAL A 630 -7.90 -11.00 -20.96
CA VAL A 630 -8.80 -12.00 -20.37
C VAL A 630 -9.51 -12.68 -21.52
N ASP A 631 -9.27 -13.96 -21.71
CA ASP A 631 -9.92 -14.78 -22.74
C ASP A 631 -10.78 -15.86 -22.06
N LEU A 632 -12.10 -15.72 -22.16
CA LEU A 632 -13.06 -16.69 -21.64
C LEU A 632 -13.73 -17.39 -22.82
N ASN A 633 -13.60 -18.71 -22.86
CA ASN A 633 -14.19 -19.52 -23.91
C ASN A 633 -14.90 -20.72 -23.29
N THR A 634 -16.23 -20.74 -23.35
CA THR A 634 -17.01 -21.83 -22.78
C THR A 634 -18.21 -22.25 -23.61
N SER A 635 -18.53 -23.55 -23.58
CA SER A 635 -19.72 -24.09 -24.25
C SER A 635 -20.88 -24.18 -23.27
N ILE A 636 -21.94 -23.42 -23.56
CA ILE A 636 -23.15 -23.39 -22.72
C ILE A 636 -23.79 -24.79 -22.66
N GLY A 637 -23.83 -25.52 -23.77
CA GLY A 637 -24.34 -26.90 -23.81
C GLY A 637 -23.53 -27.86 -22.92
N LYS A 638 -22.21 -27.67 -22.82
CA LYS A 638 -21.36 -28.46 -21.91
C LYS A 638 -21.60 -28.08 -20.44
N ILE A 639 -21.76 -26.80 -20.11
CA ILE A 639 -22.10 -26.36 -18.75
C ILE A 639 -23.44 -26.98 -18.30
N ILE A 640 -24.46 -26.94 -19.16
CA ILE A 640 -25.76 -27.56 -18.86
C ILE A 640 -25.62 -29.07 -18.64
N SER A 641 -24.76 -29.73 -19.43
CA SER A 641 -24.47 -31.16 -19.25
C SER A 641 -23.83 -31.45 -17.89
N VAL A 642 -22.94 -30.58 -17.41
CA VAL A 642 -22.35 -30.65 -16.07
C VAL A 642 -23.42 -30.45 -14.99
N MET A 643 -24.27 -29.43 -15.11
CA MET A 643 -25.34 -29.18 -14.13
C MET A 643 -26.31 -30.37 -14.02
N ASN A 644 -26.67 -30.97 -15.16
CA ASN A 644 -27.54 -32.14 -15.21
C ASN A 644 -26.90 -33.40 -14.60
N SER A 645 -25.57 -33.55 -14.67
CA SER A 645 -24.88 -34.73 -14.14
C SER A 645 -24.78 -34.72 -12.61
N VAL A 646 -24.79 -33.55 -11.99
CA VAL A 646 -24.69 -33.38 -10.53
C VAL A 646 -26.03 -33.18 -9.82
N SER A 647 -27.14 -33.00 -10.56
CA SER A 647 -28.48 -32.86 -9.99
C SER A 647 -29.09 -34.21 -9.54
N GLU A 648 -29.40 -34.34 -8.24
CA GLU A 648 -30.15 -35.49 -7.72
C GLU A 648 -31.67 -35.21 -7.73
N LYS A 649 -32.39 -35.83 -8.66
CA LYS A 649 -33.87 -35.90 -8.71
C LYS A 649 -34.60 -34.53 -8.76
N GLY A 650 -34.60 -33.89 -9.93
CA GLY A 650 -35.42 -32.72 -10.30
C GLY A 650 -35.22 -32.39 -11.78
N GLU A 651 -36.12 -31.60 -12.39
CA GLU A 651 -36.18 -31.28 -13.84
C GLU A 651 -34.80 -31.12 -14.50
N LYS A 652 -34.40 -32.14 -15.28
CA LYS A 652 -33.21 -32.04 -16.12
C LYS A 652 -33.50 -31.05 -17.23
N ILE A 653 -32.57 -30.12 -17.44
CA ILE A 653 -32.67 -29.18 -18.56
C ILE A 653 -32.40 -29.97 -19.85
N THR A 654 -33.41 -30.12 -20.71
CA THR A 654 -33.27 -30.81 -21.99
C THR A 654 -32.47 -29.97 -22.98
N VAL A 655 -31.38 -30.54 -23.54
CA VAL A 655 -30.37 -29.83 -24.35
C VAL A 655 -30.47 -30.19 -25.83
N ASP A 656 -31.68 -30.28 -26.38
CA ASP A 656 -31.80 -30.55 -27.82
C ASP A 656 -31.39 -29.30 -28.62
N ASN A 657 -30.19 -29.36 -29.21
CA ASN A 657 -29.59 -28.41 -30.17
C ASN A 657 -28.94 -27.10 -29.64
N ILE A 658 -28.54 -26.99 -28.38
CA ILE A 658 -27.74 -25.85 -27.91
C ILE A 658 -26.26 -26.07 -28.25
N LYS A 659 -25.80 -25.55 -29.40
CA LYS A 659 -24.38 -25.54 -29.84
C LYS A 659 -23.63 -24.25 -29.50
N SER A 660 -24.23 -23.34 -28.72
CA SER A 660 -23.64 -22.02 -28.45
C SER A 660 -22.37 -22.11 -27.60
N ALA A 661 -21.35 -21.37 -28.04
CA ALA A 661 -20.16 -21.03 -27.27
C ALA A 661 -20.26 -19.56 -26.87
N LEU A 662 -19.88 -19.26 -25.64
CA LEU A 662 -19.57 -17.91 -25.21
C LEU A 662 -18.06 -17.74 -25.37
N ASP A 663 -17.68 -16.88 -26.31
CA ASP A 663 -16.29 -16.53 -26.57
C ASP A 663 -16.13 -15.03 -26.31
N LEU A 664 -15.39 -14.69 -25.27
CA LEU A 664 -15.36 -13.36 -24.67
C LEU A 664 -13.91 -12.99 -24.39
N GLY A 665 -13.34 -12.17 -25.28
CA GLY A 665 -11.97 -11.68 -25.18
C GLY A 665 -11.93 -10.19 -24.84
N PHE A 666 -11.15 -9.85 -23.82
CA PHE A 666 -10.87 -8.46 -23.44
C PHE A 666 -9.38 -8.21 -23.35
N ASN A 667 -8.91 -7.16 -24.03
CA ASN A 667 -7.61 -6.57 -23.71
C ASN A 667 -7.87 -5.32 -22.90
N PHE A 668 -7.04 -5.08 -21.88
CA PHE A 668 -7.11 -3.89 -21.07
C PHE A 668 -5.71 -3.36 -20.75
N SER A 669 -5.65 -2.05 -20.57
CA SER A 669 -4.49 -1.33 -20.09
C SER A 669 -4.99 -0.26 -19.16
N VAL A 670 -4.40 -0.19 -17.96
CA VAL A 670 -4.71 0.72 -16.88
C VAL A 670 -3.41 1.31 -16.39
N GLU A 671 -3.36 2.63 -16.26
CA GLU A 671 -2.31 3.35 -15.56
C GLU A 671 -2.95 4.11 -14.40
N SER A 672 -2.24 4.31 -13.28
CA SER A 672 -2.73 5.10 -12.15
C SER A 672 -1.65 6.05 -11.64
N TYR A 673 -1.96 7.35 -11.63
CA TYR A 673 -1.03 8.44 -11.35
C TYR A 673 -1.68 9.57 -10.53
N ASN A 674 -0.91 10.59 -10.13
CA ASN A 674 -1.32 11.73 -9.27
C ASN A 674 -1.91 11.35 -7.90
N ARG A 675 -1.37 10.28 -7.32
CA ARG A 675 -1.85 9.79 -6.02
C ARG A 675 -1.57 10.78 -4.89
N ASN A 676 -2.53 10.97 -3.99
CA ASN A 676 -2.46 11.88 -2.83
C ASN A 676 -2.20 13.36 -3.19
N LYS A 677 -2.57 13.77 -4.41
CA LYS A 677 -2.53 15.18 -4.85
C LYS A 677 -3.94 15.72 -4.98
N SER A 678 -4.10 17.03 -4.77
CA SER A 678 -5.37 17.72 -5.00
C SER A 678 -5.75 17.68 -6.48
N VAL A 679 -6.97 17.23 -6.77
CA VAL A 679 -7.53 17.19 -8.13
C VAL A 679 -8.82 18.00 -8.14
N GLU A 680 -8.91 18.96 -9.06
CA GLU A 680 -10.10 19.80 -9.21
C GLU A 680 -11.14 19.10 -10.09
N ILE A 681 -12.34 18.87 -9.53
CA ILE A 681 -13.49 18.32 -10.24
C ILE A 681 -14.53 19.42 -10.45
N ASN A 682 -14.70 19.84 -11.70
CA ASN A 682 -15.62 20.91 -12.06
C ASN A 682 -16.98 20.32 -12.42
N LEU A 683 -17.89 20.29 -11.45
CA LEU A 683 -19.27 19.86 -11.67
C LEU A 683 -20.04 20.85 -12.55
N PRO A 684 -20.78 20.39 -13.57
CA PRO A 684 -21.58 21.27 -14.42
C PRO A 684 -22.77 21.84 -13.65
N GLU A 685 -23.15 23.08 -13.98
CA GLU A 685 -24.40 23.66 -13.44
C GLU A 685 -25.61 23.05 -14.16
N VAL A 686 -26.37 22.24 -13.42
CA VAL A 686 -27.49 21.49 -13.97
C VAL A 686 -28.81 22.15 -13.57
N THR A 687 -29.65 22.44 -14.57
CA THR A 687 -30.95 23.11 -14.42
C THR A 687 -32.03 22.35 -15.20
N LYS A 688 -33.31 22.56 -14.88
CA LYS A 688 -34.43 21.95 -15.62
C LYS A 688 -34.45 22.32 -17.11
N THR A 689 -33.83 23.44 -17.49
CA THR A 689 -33.79 23.90 -18.88
C THR A 689 -32.70 23.18 -19.68
N ASN A 690 -31.48 23.07 -19.14
CA ASN A 690 -30.35 22.46 -19.85
C ASN A 690 -30.20 20.93 -19.63
N SER A 691 -31.00 20.31 -18.77
CA SER A 691 -30.92 18.88 -18.49
C SER A 691 -32.27 18.17 -18.51
N ILE A 692 -32.22 16.84 -18.48
CA ILE A 692 -33.38 15.97 -18.36
C ILE A 692 -33.05 14.76 -17.49
N ASP A 693 -34.00 14.32 -16.67
CA ASP A 693 -33.87 13.10 -15.88
C ASP A 693 -34.04 11.86 -16.79
N TYR A 694 -33.19 10.86 -16.63
CA TYR A 694 -33.26 9.64 -17.43
C TYR A 694 -34.64 8.96 -17.40
N ASN A 695 -35.32 8.97 -16.24
CA ASN A 695 -36.65 8.36 -16.11
C ASN A 695 -37.70 9.09 -16.96
N GLU A 696 -37.53 10.39 -17.20
CA GLU A 696 -38.39 11.15 -18.12
C GLU A 696 -38.15 10.71 -19.58
N ILE A 697 -36.89 10.48 -19.97
CA ILE A 697 -36.56 9.94 -21.30
C ILE A 697 -37.24 8.57 -21.50
N VAL A 698 -37.18 7.69 -20.49
CA VAL A 698 -37.82 6.36 -20.54
C VAL A 698 -39.34 6.47 -20.72
N LYS A 699 -39.99 7.41 -20.01
CA LYS A 699 -41.44 7.66 -20.11
C LYS A 699 -41.85 8.20 -21.49
N ILE A 700 -41.09 9.16 -22.05
CA ILE A 700 -41.34 9.72 -23.39
C ILE A 700 -41.34 8.60 -24.46
N ASN A 701 -40.43 7.64 -24.32
CA ASN A 701 -40.27 6.56 -25.29
C ASN A 701 -41.37 5.49 -25.17
N ASN A 702 -41.87 5.22 -23.96
CA ASN A 702 -43.01 4.34 -23.73
C ASN A 702 -44.32 4.89 -24.33
N ASN A 703 -44.51 6.22 -24.29
CA ASN A 703 -45.71 6.87 -24.84
C ASN A 703 -45.75 6.94 -26.37
N LYS A 704 -44.61 6.76 -27.07
CA LYS A 704 -44.54 6.69 -28.55
C LYS A 704 -44.72 5.26 -29.11
N LYS A 705 -44.78 4.23 -28.24
CA LYS A 705 -45.04 2.83 -28.59
C LYS A 705 -46.48 2.37 -28.34
N LYS A 706 -47.30 3.21 -27.69
CA LYS A 706 -48.77 3.13 -27.71
C LYS A 706 -49.27 3.97 -28.88
#